data_AF-A0A8H6D8L9-F1
#
_entry.id   AF-A0A8H6D8L9-F1
#
_cell.length_a   1.000
_cell.length_b   1.000
_cell.length_c   1.000
_cell.angle_alpha   90.00
_cell.angle_beta   90.00
_cell.angle_gamma   90.00
#
_symmetry.space_group_name_H-M   'P 1'
#
loop_
_entity.id
_entity.type
_entity.pdbx_description
1 polymer ?
#
loop_
_entity_poly.entity_id
_entity_poly.type
_entity_poly.pdbx_seq_one_letter_code
_entity_poly.pdbx_strand_id
1 'polypeptide(L)'
;MGSIISTLKSTASAISAGLRTVLTLHKQFSSLLERASSEPGFPVPAPTKSYWFDDPPFPALCDIQDDKLPSEVDVVVIGSGITGAAVTKSLLELSNSSLRVVVCEARQLCSGATGRNGGHIKSAPYDEFAMFKSKLGPENARRIVRFKRRHLEMMKQLGKGIEVAEVREVETVDVFVEREDFEKAKKQVEDVREWMPEEKHRVWEAEEARKEFGLNELVVGAVTYTAGALWPYRLVTSVWNDLLERFSGLSINTHTPVEKVSHNSDGSYTVTTPRGSIKAKHVIHTTNAHAGQLLPPVRGCVVGAIAHMSAQRPGSSFPPTQGNRSWSVIYSPGFDYITQRPDRPDGTPGDLMIGGGFFRSKEDGLDQVGIWDDSKNHALPLMHIRGVMPSVYEPNWGSGSSLIKAWTGIIGFTGDLMPLVGKAPGSKGSGEWMAAGFCGEGMVYAWLCGTALAVMVLAHFFSLKLFYFIQVSLSSSLSPSHSPFSKRCNSALFDNQTVATSFLLIPMSLLNMMPQERIDSWRQRVPSRMDRDDPFEGDHFDERPPTRLVHLLLTSFLSRNTDMSQTFRDVSPPEARPSTRLGFFRAATPIFGRSSTPSSPRPASSMIQRRADGKRRSLLSLLTRKRKRKEPEEIPRDPVRLNFLFVGSKASGQTSLLFRSRYGYFPDSTAFSRPLYETYVNERIYHNQPLTYIEWDAVFLCFDISDKISMYTIIQWWHHASSQGFTKSASFAPLLYLVGLKKDLRDQCFLEDHQTGSAFSSSGLLAYPTCCICSSEATWQATRIGAHKYIECSAATGEGMKEVIDDSGREAMRRLVGGQVPEDEVIPKKKRRFF
;
A
#
# COMPACT_ATOMS: atom_id res chain seq x y z
N MET A 1 -54.89 -29.29 -13.84
CA MET A 1 -54.62 -28.69 -12.51
C MET A 1 -53.37 -29.23 -11.83
N GLY A 2 -53.23 -30.54 -11.59
CA GLY A 2 -52.14 -31.10 -10.77
C GLY A 2 -50.71 -30.59 -11.05
N SER A 3 -50.29 -30.55 -12.32
CA SER A 3 -48.97 -30.00 -12.72
C SER A 3 -48.76 -28.56 -12.24
N ILE A 4 -49.72 -27.66 -12.45
CA ILE A 4 -49.65 -26.24 -12.02
C ILE A 4 -49.48 -26.14 -10.50
N ILE A 5 -50.23 -26.95 -9.74
CA ILE A 5 -50.13 -27.00 -8.27
C ILE A 5 -48.75 -27.52 -7.83
N SER A 6 -48.18 -28.49 -8.55
CA SER A 6 -46.82 -29.01 -8.31
C SER A 6 -45.76 -27.93 -8.56
N THR A 7 -45.83 -27.23 -9.70
CA THR A 7 -44.91 -26.13 -10.02
C THR A 7 -45.00 -25.00 -8.99
N LEU A 8 -46.22 -24.57 -8.61
CA LEU A 8 -46.41 -23.54 -7.59
C LEU A 8 -45.84 -23.97 -6.23
N LYS A 9 -46.01 -25.23 -5.81
CA LYS A 9 -45.40 -25.77 -4.59
C LYS A 9 -43.86 -25.81 -4.69
N SER A 10 -43.31 -26.21 -5.84
CA SER A 10 -41.87 -26.22 -6.09
C SER A 10 -41.27 -24.82 -6.01
N THR A 11 -41.86 -23.84 -6.71
CA THR A 11 -41.44 -22.44 -6.67
C THR A 11 -41.57 -21.83 -5.28
N ALA A 12 -42.66 -22.08 -4.56
CA ALA A 12 -42.83 -21.63 -3.18
C ALA A 12 -41.79 -22.25 -2.23
N SER A 13 -41.45 -23.54 -2.41
CA SER A 13 -40.39 -24.23 -1.66
C SER A 13 -39.01 -23.63 -1.97
N ALA A 14 -38.70 -23.37 -3.25
CA ALA A 14 -37.44 -22.76 -3.67
C ALA A 14 -37.28 -21.32 -3.13
N ILE A 15 -38.33 -20.49 -3.18
CA ILE A 15 -38.35 -19.16 -2.57
C ILE A 15 -38.19 -19.25 -1.05
N SER A 16 -38.88 -20.20 -0.40
CA SER A 16 -38.78 -20.42 1.06
C SER A 16 -37.39 -20.92 1.48
N ALA A 17 -36.71 -21.71 0.65
CA ALA A 17 -35.34 -22.14 0.86
C ALA A 17 -34.36 -20.97 0.66
N GLY A 18 -34.44 -20.26 -0.47
CA GLY A 18 -33.60 -19.09 -0.75
C GLY A 18 -33.71 -18.00 0.32
N LEU A 19 -34.93 -17.67 0.77
CA LEU A 19 -35.15 -16.72 1.85
C LEU A 19 -34.54 -17.20 3.18
N ARG A 20 -34.65 -18.51 3.51
CA ARG A 20 -34.00 -19.09 4.69
C ARG A 20 -32.47 -19.04 4.59
N THR A 21 -31.89 -19.31 3.42
CA THR A 21 -30.44 -19.18 3.18
C THR A 21 -29.98 -17.73 3.36
N VAL A 22 -30.66 -16.76 2.75
CA VAL A 22 -30.33 -15.32 2.87
C VAL A 22 -30.44 -14.85 4.33
N LEU A 23 -31.49 -15.23 5.06
CA LEU A 23 -31.64 -14.89 6.48
C LEU A 23 -30.57 -15.55 7.36
N THR A 24 -30.16 -16.78 7.04
CA THR A 24 -29.10 -17.49 7.78
C THR A 24 -27.74 -16.85 7.55
N LEU A 25 -27.37 -16.59 6.29
CA LEU A 25 -26.14 -15.88 5.93
C LEU A 25 -26.12 -14.48 6.54
N HIS A 26 -27.21 -13.71 6.45
CA HIS A 26 -27.28 -12.38 7.07
C HIS A 26 -27.05 -12.43 8.58
N LYS A 27 -27.60 -13.43 9.29
CA LYS A 27 -27.35 -13.63 10.72
C LYS A 27 -25.88 -13.99 11.02
N GLN A 28 -25.30 -14.90 10.23
CA GLN A 28 -23.91 -15.33 10.37
C GLN A 28 -22.93 -14.16 10.13
N PHE A 29 -23.09 -13.42 9.03
CA PHE A 29 -22.29 -12.23 8.75
C PHE A 29 -22.48 -11.13 9.81
N SER A 30 -23.70 -10.88 10.28
CA SER A 30 -23.94 -9.86 11.32
C SER A 30 -23.24 -10.21 12.63
N SER A 31 -23.32 -11.47 13.08
CA SER A 31 -22.65 -11.94 14.29
C SER A 31 -21.13 -12.03 14.13
N LEU A 32 -20.63 -12.35 12.93
CA LEU A 32 -19.21 -12.28 12.60
C LEU A 32 -18.68 -10.84 12.73
N LEU A 33 -19.37 -9.86 12.15
CA LEU A 33 -18.98 -8.46 12.21
C LEU A 33 -19.00 -7.93 13.66
N GLU A 34 -20.01 -8.31 14.45
CA GLU A 34 -20.09 -8.03 15.88
C GLU A 34 -18.85 -8.56 16.63
N ARG A 35 -18.46 -9.83 16.43
CA ARG A 35 -17.25 -10.41 17.02
C ARG A 35 -15.95 -9.80 16.47
N ALA A 36 -15.94 -9.32 15.24
CA ALA A 36 -14.75 -8.72 14.61
C ALA A 36 -14.48 -7.28 15.09
N SER A 37 -15.52 -6.56 15.49
CA SER A 37 -15.41 -5.23 16.14
C SER A 37 -15.36 -5.29 17.68
N SER A 38 -15.63 -6.46 18.29
CA SER A 38 -15.61 -6.61 19.74
C SER A 38 -14.20 -6.41 20.32
N GLU A 39 -14.11 -6.24 21.64
CA GLU A 39 -12.82 -6.14 22.29
C GLU A 39 -12.19 -7.51 22.52
N PRO A 40 -10.87 -7.68 22.23
CA PRO A 40 -10.22 -8.98 22.37
C PRO A 40 -10.22 -9.56 23.78
N GLY A 41 -10.34 -8.71 24.80
CA GLY A 41 -10.01 -9.06 26.17
C GLY A 41 -8.52 -9.37 26.34
N PHE A 42 -8.17 -9.75 27.57
CA PHE A 42 -6.85 -10.32 27.85
C PHE A 42 -6.82 -11.80 27.46
N PRO A 43 -5.66 -12.36 27.07
CA PRO A 43 -5.53 -13.78 26.75
C PRO A 43 -5.98 -14.65 27.94
N VAL A 44 -6.82 -15.67 27.71
CA VAL A 44 -7.46 -16.42 28.80
C VAL A 44 -6.44 -17.11 29.73
N PRO A 45 -6.62 -17.12 31.07
CA PRO A 45 -5.58 -17.60 32.00
C PRO A 45 -5.23 -19.09 31.87
N ALA A 46 -6.20 -19.93 31.51
CA ALA A 46 -6.04 -21.38 31.40
C ALA A 46 -6.26 -21.85 29.94
N PRO A 47 -5.31 -21.60 29.03
CA PRO A 47 -5.42 -21.98 27.63
C PRO A 47 -5.04 -23.45 27.39
N THR A 48 -5.32 -23.96 26.18
CA THR A 48 -4.85 -25.29 25.74
C THR A 48 -3.32 -25.39 25.81
N LYS A 49 -2.78 -26.44 26.44
CA LYS A 49 -1.32 -26.65 26.47
C LYS A 49 -0.84 -26.96 25.05
N SER A 50 0.11 -26.19 24.52
CA SER A 50 0.76 -26.53 23.25
C SER A 50 1.71 -27.73 23.41
N TYR A 51 2.08 -28.37 22.31
CA TYR A 51 3.19 -29.32 22.26
C TYR A 51 4.53 -28.61 22.52
N TRP A 52 4.69 -27.37 22.04
CA TRP A 52 5.93 -26.60 22.15
C TRP A 52 6.33 -26.16 23.56
N PHE A 53 5.47 -26.37 24.56
CA PHE A 53 5.71 -26.06 25.98
C PHE A 53 6.09 -27.30 26.81
N ASP A 54 6.28 -28.47 26.19
CA ASP A 54 6.91 -29.60 26.88
C ASP A 54 8.43 -29.41 26.85
N ASP A 55 9.11 -29.79 27.93
CA ASP A 55 10.58 -29.72 28.06
C ASP A 55 11.17 -28.34 27.69
N PRO A 56 10.87 -27.27 28.47
CA PRO A 56 11.41 -25.95 28.23
C PRO A 56 12.92 -25.89 28.57
N PRO A 57 13.79 -25.37 27.69
CA PRO A 57 15.25 -25.39 27.91
C PRO A 57 15.70 -24.48 29.06
N PHE A 58 14.89 -23.47 29.41
CA PHE A 58 15.12 -22.57 30.53
C PHE A 58 13.87 -22.50 31.42
N PRO A 59 13.60 -23.50 32.28
CA PRO A 59 12.37 -23.56 33.06
C PRO A 59 12.14 -22.33 33.96
N ALA A 60 13.21 -21.73 34.47
CA ALA A 60 13.16 -20.50 35.27
C ALA A 60 12.66 -19.27 34.50
N LEU A 61 12.74 -19.28 33.16
CA LEU A 61 12.25 -18.18 32.31
C LEU A 61 10.76 -18.30 31.99
N CYS A 62 10.10 -19.45 32.21
CA CYS A 62 8.69 -19.64 31.90
C CYS A 62 7.78 -18.68 32.67
N ASP A 63 8.13 -18.41 33.93
CA ASP A 63 7.35 -17.66 34.91
C ASP A 63 8.19 -16.53 35.56
N ILE A 64 9.20 -16.01 34.85
CA ILE A 64 10.11 -14.96 35.35
C ILE A 64 9.38 -13.66 35.70
N GLN A 65 9.71 -13.08 36.85
CA GLN A 65 9.24 -11.79 37.36
C GLN A 65 10.33 -11.14 38.22
N ASP A 66 10.41 -9.80 38.22
CA ASP A 66 11.12 -9.06 39.26
C ASP A 66 10.27 -9.01 40.55
N ASP A 67 10.88 -8.91 41.74
CA ASP A 67 10.15 -8.67 43.01
C ASP A 67 9.24 -7.43 42.95
N LYS A 68 9.70 -6.39 42.24
CA LYS A 68 9.01 -5.11 42.06
C LYS A 68 9.29 -4.56 40.67
N LEU A 69 8.25 -4.07 39.99
CA LEU A 69 8.40 -3.36 38.72
C LEU A 69 9.19 -2.04 38.93
N PRO A 70 10.10 -1.67 38.01
CA PRO A 70 10.80 -0.38 38.07
C PRO A 70 9.83 0.78 37.79
N SER A 71 9.96 1.88 38.54
CA SER A 71 9.03 3.02 38.46
C SER A 71 9.13 3.83 37.17
N GLU A 72 10.32 3.92 36.57
CA GLU A 72 10.55 4.61 35.30
C GLU A 72 11.64 3.91 34.47
N VAL A 73 11.38 3.67 33.19
CA VAL A 73 12.29 3.03 32.22
C VAL A 73 12.28 3.78 30.88
N ASP A 74 13.14 3.37 29.95
CA ASP A 74 13.25 4.03 28.65
C ASP A 74 12.23 3.47 27.65
N VAL A 75 12.06 2.13 27.63
CA VAL A 75 11.09 1.44 26.76
C VAL A 75 10.31 0.37 27.53
N VAL A 76 9.00 0.30 27.31
CA VAL A 76 8.19 -0.88 27.68
C VAL A 76 7.75 -1.61 26.41
N VAL A 77 8.04 -2.92 26.34
CA VAL A 77 7.59 -3.81 25.27
C VAL A 77 6.46 -4.68 25.83
N ILE A 78 5.34 -4.76 25.11
CA ILE A 78 4.15 -5.51 25.55
C ILE A 78 4.01 -6.76 24.67
N GLY A 79 4.10 -7.93 25.29
CA GLY A 79 4.17 -9.23 24.64
C GLY A 79 5.62 -9.75 24.48
N SER A 80 5.83 -11.03 24.79
CA SER A 80 7.13 -11.72 24.75
C SER A 80 7.29 -12.70 23.59
N GLY A 81 6.38 -12.63 22.62
CA GLY A 81 6.45 -13.42 21.37
C GLY A 81 7.64 -13.03 20.49
N ILE A 82 7.77 -13.71 19.35
CA ILE A 82 8.89 -13.52 18.39
C ILE A 82 9.10 -12.06 17.98
N THR A 83 8.03 -11.28 17.84
CA THR A 83 8.08 -9.84 17.56
C THR A 83 8.72 -9.03 18.69
N GLY A 84 8.31 -9.28 19.94
CA GLY A 84 8.85 -8.60 21.12
C GLY A 84 10.32 -8.93 21.36
N ALA A 85 10.72 -10.19 21.11
CA ALA A 85 12.12 -10.61 21.14
C ALA A 85 12.95 -9.91 20.06
N ALA A 86 12.46 -9.86 18.81
CA ALA A 86 13.14 -9.20 17.70
C ALA A 86 13.30 -7.68 17.94
N VAL A 87 12.25 -7.01 18.41
CA VAL A 87 12.30 -5.60 18.84
C VAL A 87 13.35 -5.42 19.93
N THR A 88 13.26 -6.18 21.03
CA THR A 88 14.10 -5.97 22.22
C THR A 88 15.57 -6.25 21.94
N LYS A 89 15.88 -7.34 21.22
CA LYS A 89 17.24 -7.64 20.74
C LYS A 89 17.81 -6.48 19.92
N SER A 90 17.02 -6.01 18.94
CA SER A 90 17.44 -4.95 18.02
C SER A 90 17.61 -3.60 18.74
N LEU A 91 16.76 -3.28 19.72
CA LEU A 91 16.91 -2.09 20.57
C LEU A 91 18.20 -2.13 21.39
N LEU A 92 18.45 -3.23 22.10
CA LEU A 92 19.59 -3.37 23.01
C LEU A 92 20.94 -3.44 22.26
N GLU A 93 21.00 -4.18 21.15
CA GLU A 93 22.24 -4.31 20.35
C GLU A 93 22.57 -3.03 19.58
N LEU A 94 21.60 -2.34 18.98
CA LEU A 94 21.85 -1.11 18.23
C LEU A 94 22.01 0.14 19.11
N SER A 95 21.57 0.11 20.37
CA SER A 95 21.82 1.19 21.35
C SER A 95 23.09 0.99 22.19
N ASN A 96 23.90 -0.04 21.90
CA ASN A 96 25.07 -0.41 22.70
C ASN A 96 24.74 -0.58 24.20
N SER A 97 23.64 -1.28 24.52
CA SER A 97 23.18 -1.56 25.90
C SER A 97 22.70 -0.34 26.70
N SER A 98 22.54 0.85 26.11
CA SER A 98 22.28 2.10 26.85
C SER A 98 20.83 2.28 27.33
N LEU A 99 19.91 1.39 26.97
CA LEU A 99 18.48 1.52 27.23
C LEU A 99 18.01 0.59 28.35
N ARG A 100 17.17 1.10 29.25
CA ARG A 100 16.44 0.27 30.21
C ARG A 100 15.11 -0.16 29.60
N VAL A 101 14.92 -1.47 29.45
CA VAL A 101 13.78 -2.07 28.74
C VAL A 101 13.06 -3.05 29.67
N VAL A 102 11.74 -2.93 29.79
CA VAL A 102 10.90 -3.91 30.48
C VAL A 102 9.97 -4.57 29.49
N VAL A 103 9.91 -5.91 29.53
CA VAL A 103 8.98 -6.72 28.73
C VAL A 103 7.84 -7.19 29.64
N CYS A 104 6.62 -6.77 29.37
CA CYS A 104 5.42 -7.23 30.08
C CYS A 104 4.70 -8.31 29.27
N GLU A 105 4.52 -9.49 29.85
CA GLU A 105 3.76 -10.60 29.27
C GLU A 105 2.56 -10.96 30.16
N ALA A 106 1.39 -11.19 29.54
CA ALA A 106 0.13 -11.39 30.26
C ALA A 106 -0.01 -12.80 30.86
N ARG A 107 0.72 -13.77 30.33
CA ARG A 107 0.75 -15.18 30.76
C ARG A 107 2.23 -15.61 30.97
N GLN A 108 2.55 -16.88 30.78
CA GLN A 108 3.94 -17.37 30.71
C GLN A 108 4.70 -16.82 29.48
N LEU A 109 6.03 -16.79 29.58
CA LEU A 109 6.93 -16.34 28.52
C LEU A 109 6.64 -17.05 27.19
N CYS A 110 6.57 -16.29 26.09
CA CYS A 110 6.32 -16.75 24.72
C CYS A 110 5.03 -17.57 24.49
N SER A 111 4.10 -17.62 25.46
CA SER A 111 2.92 -18.51 25.45
C SER A 111 1.79 -18.16 24.46
N GLY A 112 1.94 -17.06 23.69
CA GLY A 112 1.01 -16.62 22.65
C GLY A 112 1.16 -17.38 21.31
N ALA A 113 0.82 -16.72 20.20
CA ALA A 113 0.82 -17.31 18.85
C ALA A 113 2.18 -17.90 18.42
N THR A 114 3.31 -17.35 18.89
CA THR A 114 4.64 -17.91 18.67
C THR A 114 4.77 -19.31 19.28
N GLY A 115 4.31 -19.52 20.50
CA GLY A 115 4.28 -20.82 21.16
C GLY A 115 3.19 -21.77 20.68
N ARG A 116 2.42 -21.43 19.63
CA ARG A 116 1.19 -22.15 19.24
C ARG A 116 1.03 -22.47 17.75
N ASN A 117 1.96 -22.10 16.87
CA ASN A 117 1.89 -22.38 15.42
C ASN A 117 2.43 -23.78 15.03
N GLY A 118 2.60 -24.07 13.74
CA GLY A 118 3.10 -25.35 13.21
C GLY A 118 4.61 -25.50 13.03
N GLY A 119 5.43 -24.56 13.52
CA GLY A 119 6.90 -24.62 13.43
C GLY A 119 7.50 -24.34 12.05
N HIS A 120 6.69 -23.89 11.09
CA HIS A 120 7.13 -23.54 9.72
C HIS A 120 7.94 -22.23 9.66
N ILE A 121 8.95 -22.20 8.79
CA ILE A 121 9.51 -20.98 8.18
C ILE A 121 9.15 -21.04 6.68
N LYS A 122 7.85 -21.02 6.40
CA LYS A 122 7.28 -21.24 5.07
C LYS A 122 6.70 -19.96 4.50
N SER A 123 7.11 -19.65 3.27
CA SER A 123 6.48 -18.69 2.37
C SER A 123 6.44 -19.39 1.01
N ALA A 124 5.24 -19.45 0.42
CA ALA A 124 4.91 -20.17 -0.81
C ALA A 124 5.06 -19.21 -2.00
N PRO A 125 6.23 -19.18 -2.68
CA PRO A 125 6.57 -18.00 -3.49
C PRO A 125 5.67 -17.86 -4.72
N TYR A 126 5.26 -18.97 -5.33
CA TYR A 126 4.35 -19.00 -6.49
C TYR A 126 2.97 -18.39 -6.20
N ASP A 127 2.29 -18.81 -5.13
CA ASP A 127 0.95 -18.30 -4.82
C ASP A 127 1.00 -16.88 -4.23
N GLU A 128 1.97 -16.60 -3.36
CA GLU A 128 2.17 -15.26 -2.78
C GLU A 128 2.51 -14.22 -3.86
N PHE A 129 3.39 -14.56 -4.80
CA PHE A 129 3.73 -13.67 -5.90
C PHE A 129 2.49 -13.40 -6.76
N ALA A 130 1.72 -14.41 -7.11
CA ALA A 130 0.49 -14.23 -7.88
C ALA A 130 -0.56 -13.39 -7.13
N MET A 131 -0.78 -13.64 -5.83
CA MET A 131 -1.65 -12.84 -4.98
C MET A 131 -1.20 -11.37 -4.96
N PHE A 132 0.07 -11.09 -4.65
CA PHE A 132 0.54 -9.71 -4.58
C PHE A 132 0.67 -9.06 -5.96
N LYS A 133 0.94 -9.81 -7.03
CA LYS A 133 0.99 -9.32 -8.43
C LYS A 133 -0.38 -8.79 -8.86
N SER A 134 -1.46 -9.50 -8.52
CA SER A 134 -2.82 -9.06 -8.79
C SER A 134 -3.26 -7.83 -7.96
N LYS A 135 -2.81 -7.72 -6.71
CA LYS A 135 -3.17 -6.60 -5.80
C LYS A 135 -2.32 -5.32 -5.98
N LEU A 136 -1.01 -5.46 -6.22
CA LEU A 136 0.00 -4.40 -6.05
C LEU A 136 0.94 -4.24 -7.26
N GLY A 137 0.78 -5.06 -8.29
CA GLY A 137 1.69 -5.16 -9.44
C GLY A 137 2.95 -5.99 -9.16
N PRO A 138 3.60 -6.53 -10.22
CA PRO A 138 4.63 -7.56 -10.08
C PRO A 138 5.90 -7.07 -9.35
N GLU A 139 6.29 -5.80 -9.49
CA GLU A 139 7.49 -5.30 -8.81
C GLU A 139 7.32 -5.20 -7.28
N ASN A 140 6.15 -4.76 -6.82
CA ASN A 140 5.84 -4.75 -5.38
C ASN A 140 5.68 -6.18 -4.84
N ALA A 141 5.03 -7.05 -5.62
CA ALA A 141 4.93 -8.47 -5.29
C ALA A 141 6.31 -9.11 -5.09
N ARG A 142 7.24 -8.88 -6.03
CA ARG A 142 8.63 -9.35 -5.94
C ARG A 142 9.35 -8.82 -4.70
N ARG A 143 9.17 -7.53 -4.36
CA ARG A 143 9.76 -6.93 -3.14
C ARG A 143 9.21 -7.57 -1.86
N ILE A 144 7.90 -7.82 -1.79
CA ILE A 144 7.24 -8.43 -0.63
C ILE A 144 7.65 -9.91 -0.47
N VAL A 145 7.59 -10.71 -1.55
CA VAL A 145 8.00 -12.12 -1.51
C VAL A 145 9.46 -12.23 -1.12
N ARG A 146 10.39 -11.48 -1.74
CA ARG A 146 11.81 -11.47 -1.34
C ARG A 146 12.02 -11.15 0.15
N PHE A 147 11.21 -10.26 0.72
CA PHE A 147 11.26 -9.96 2.15
C PHE A 147 10.81 -11.13 3.04
N LYS A 148 9.72 -11.82 2.68
CA LYS A 148 9.26 -13.03 3.36
C LYS A 148 10.30 -14.14 3.26
N ARG A 149 10.82 -14.40 2.05
CA ARG A 149 11.86 -15.40 1.77
C ARG A 149 13.16 -15.16 2.55
N ARG A 150 13.53 -13.90 2.79
CA ARG A 150 14.69 -13.53 3.64
C ARG A 150 14.58 -14.03 5.08
N HIS A 151 13.38 -14.33 5.60
CA HIS A 151 13.21 -14.90 6.93
C HIS A 151 13.79 -16.30 7.09
N LEU A 152 13.87 -17.12 6.03
CA LEU A 152 14.51 -18.44 6.12
C LEU A 152 15.97 -18.32 6.59
N GLU A 153 16.75 -17.46 5.93
CA GLU A 153 18.13 -17.20 6.31
C GLU A 153 18.26 -16.44 7.63
N MET A 154 17.34 -15.52 7.95
CA MET A 154 17.37 -14.84 9.25
C MET A 154 17.13 -15.81 10.40
N MET A 155 16.19 -16.75 10.27
CA MET A 155 15.96 -17.80 11.26
C MET A 155 17.17 -18.74 11.37
N LYS A 156 17.73 -19.20 10.24
CA LYS A 156 18.96 -20.03 10.21
C LYS A 156 20.14 -19.32 10.88
N GLN A 157 20.28 -18.01 10.70
CA GLN A 157 21.31 -17.20 11.37
C GLN A 157 21.05 -17.06 12.87
N LEU A 158 19.79 -16.87 13.28
CA LEU A 158 19.38 -16.74 14.67
C LEU A 158 19.51 -18.06 15.46
N GLY A 159 19.21 -19.19 14.83
CA GLY A 159 19.31 -20.52 15.44
C GLY A 159 20.73 -21.10 15.52
N LYS A 160 21.74 -20.42 14.96
CA LYS A 160 23.12 -20.92 14.91
C LYS A 160 23.72 -21.03 16.32
N GLY A 161 24.02 -22.25 16.77
CA GLY A 161 24.50 -22.53 18.13
C GLY A 161 23.36 -22.71 19.14
N ILE A 162 22.10 -22.68 18.70
CA ILE A 162 20.91 -22.96 19.50
C ILE A 162 20.30 -24.27 19.00
N GLU A 163 21.04 -25.38 19.13
CA GLU A 163 20.65 -26.68 18.56
C GLU A 163 19.28 -27.16 19.05
N VAL A 164 18.91 -26.83 20.30
CA VAL A 164 17.59 -27.11 20.89
C VAL A 164 16.43 -26.41 20.18
N ALA A 165 16.69 -25.38 19.38
CA ALA A 165 15.69 -24.71 18.54
C ALA A 165 15.42 -25.43 17.21
N GLU A 166 16.25 -26.42 16.84
CA GLU A 166 16.08 -27.29 15.66
C GLU A 166 15.89 -26.54 14.34
N VAL A 167 16.46 -25.33 14.21
CA VAL A 167 16.26 -24.49 13.01
C VAL A 167 16.98 -25.09 11.81
N ARG A 168 16.21 -25.53 10.83
CA ARG A 168 16.72 -26.22 9.64
C ARG A 168 16.00 -25.77 8.36
N GLU A 169 16.69 -25.95 7.25
CA GLU A 169 16.11 -25.87 5.91
C GLU A 169 15.40 -27.19 5.57
N VAL A 170 14.29 -27.14 4.83
CA VAL A 170 13.49 -28.31 4.45
C VAL A 170 12.99 -28.17 3.01
N GLU A 171 12.75 -29.30 2.34
CA GLU A 171 11.88 -29.30 1.15
C GLU A 171 10.42 -29.16 1.61
N THR A 172 9.68 -28.21 1.03
CA THR A 172 8.22 -28.20 1.12
C THR A 172 7.64 -28.98 -0.05
N VAL A 173 6.64 -29.82 0.22
CA VAL A 173 5.77 -30.44 -0.79
C VAL A 173 4.35 -29.92 -0.65
N ASP A 174 3.94 -29.06 -1.58
CA ASP A 174 2.55 -28.63 -1.70
C ASP A 174 1.81 -29.63 -2.57
N VAL A 175 0.93 -30.40 -1.93
CA VAL A 175 0.19 -31.55 -2.48
C VAL A 175 -1.20 -31.09 -2.85
N PHE A 176 -1.61 -31.33 -4.10
CA PHE A 176 -2.92 -30.91 -4.61
C PHE A 176 -3.85 -32.12 -4.75
N VAL A 177 -5.08 -32.00 -4.24
CA VAL A 177 -6.15 -33.01 -4.45
C VAL A 177 -7.19 -32.57 -5.49
N GLU A 178 -7.16 -31.31 -5.91
CA GLU A 178 -8.07 -30.74 -6.93
C GLU A 178 -7.29 -30.26 -8.16
N ARG A 179 -7.73 -30.69 -9.36
CA ARG A 179 -6.99 -30.43 -10.61
C ARG A 179 -6.99 -28.96 -11.01
N GLU A 180 -8.03 -28.21 -10.67
CA GLU A 180 -8.12 -26.78 -10.97
C GLU A 180 -7.05 -25.98 -10.21
N ASP A 181 -6.87 -26.24 -8.91
CA ASP A 181 -5.82 -25.63 -8.11
C ASP A 181 -4.42 -26.05 -8.55
N PHE A 182 -4.22 -27.28 -9.01
CA PHE A 182 -2.92 -27.72 -9.55
C PHE A 182 -2.57 -27.03 -10.89
N GLU A 183 -3.51 -26.94 -11.82
CA GLU A 183 -3.31 -26.23 -13.10
C GLU A 183 -3.20 -24.70 -12.93
N LYS A 184 -3.79 -24.15 -11.86
CA LYS A 184 -3.53 -22.78 -11.39
C LYS A 184 -2.10 -22.64 -10.86
N ALA A 185 -1.67 -23.54 -9.97
CA ALA A 185 -0.33 -23.53 -9.37
C ALA A 185 0.79 -23.67 -10.41
N LYS A 186 0.59 -24.50 -11.44
CA LYS A 186 1.51 -24.62 -12.59
C LYS A 186 1.78 -23.27 -13.26
N LYS A 187 0.73 -22.50 -13.56
CA LYS A 187 0.83 -21.15 -14.13
C LYS A 187 1.48 -20.15 -13.18
N GLN A 188 1.17 -20.22 -11.88
CA GLN A 188 1.80 -19.39 -10.84
C GLN A 188 3.31 -19.67 -10.70
N VAL A 189 3.73 -20.92 -10.89
CA VAL A 189 5.15 -21.32 -10.90
C VAL A 189 5.88 -20.82 -12.16
N GLU A 190 5.22 -20.81 -13.31
CA GLU A 190 5.75 -20.18 -14.54
C GLU A 190 5.94 -18.67 -14.35
N ASP A 191 4.93 -18.00 -13.76
CA ASP A 191 4.94 -16.58 -13.39
C ASP A 191 6.14 -16.21 -12.50
N VAL A 192 6.46 -17.06 -11.51
CA VAL A 192 7.61 -16.85 -10.62
C VAL A 192 8.95 -17.18 -11.28
N ARG A 193 9.01 -18.16 -12.19
CA ARG A 193 10.23 -18.44 -12.96
C ARG A 193 10.63 -17.26 -13.88
N GLU A 194 9.66 -16.49 -14.38
CA GLU A 194 9.92 -15.26 -15.13
C GLU A 194 10.43 -14.13 -14.21
N TRP A 195 9.70 -13.81 -13.14
CA TRP A 195 9.93 -12.59 -12.34
C TRP A 195 10.93 -12.74 -11.19
N MET A 196 11.18 -13.96 -10.74
CA MET A 196 12.04 -14.31 -9.60
C MET A 196 12.82 -15.62 -9.89
N PRO A 197 13.68 -15.65 -10.93
CA PRO A 197 14.42 -16.85 -11.33
C PRO A 197 15.37 -17.41 -10.27
N GLU A 198 15.63 -16.66 -9.18
CA GLU A 198 16.32 -17.16 -7.99
C GLU A 198 15.50 -18.21 -7.20
N GLU A 199 14.16 -18.20 -7.27
CA GLU A 199 13.28 -19.08 -6.51
C GLU A 199 13.00 -20.40 -7.24
N LYS A 200 13.68 -21.46 -6.81
CA LYS A 200 13.62 -22.78 -7.44
C LYS A 200 12.34 -23.53 -7.06
N HIS A 201 11.53 -23.82 -8.08
CA HIS A 201 10.29 -24.60 -7.97
C HIS A 201 10.28 -25.77 -8.96
N ARG A 202 9.99 -26.97 -8.47
CA ARG A 202 9.69 -28.15 -9.31
C ARG A 202 8.19 -28.45 -9.27
N VAL A 203 7.60 -28.64 -10.44
CA VAL A 203 6.27 -29.23 -10.61
C VAL A 203 6.44 -30.74 -10.77
N TRP A 204 5.52 -31.51 -10.21
CA TRP A 204 5.45 -32.96 -10.31
C TRP A 204 4.04 -33.35 -10.76
N GLU A 205 3.92 -34.00 -11.92
CA GLU A 205 2.63 -34.52 -12.40
C GLU A 205 2.16 -35.70 -11.52
N ALA A 206 0.87 -36.02 -11.56
CA ALA A 206 0.22 -36.96 -10.63
C ALA A 206 1.04 -38.24 -10.33
N GLU A 207 1.43 -38.99 -11.37
CA GLU A 207 2.17 -40.25 -11.22
C GLU A 207 3.61 -40.05 -10.70
N GLU A 208 4.26 -38.93 -11.02
CA GLU A 208 5.57 -38.61 -10.47
C GLU A 208 5.47 -38.27 -8.98
N ALA A 209 4.49 -37.45 -8.60
CA ALA A 209 4.26 -37.04 -7.21
C ALA A 209 3.89 -38.24 -6.32
N ARG A 210 2.99 -39.12 -6.81
CA ARG A 210 2.62 -40.38 -6.14
C ARG A 210 3.84 -41.25 -5.87
N LYS A 211 4.67 -41.46 -6.89
CA LYS A 211 5.86 -42.32 -6.82
C LYS A 211 6.97 -41.74 -5.95
N GLU A 212 7.29 -40.46 -6.09
CA GLU A 212 8.40 -39.82 -5.36
C GLU A 212 8.08 -39.67 -3.86
N PHE A 213 6.87 -39.23 -3.54
CA PHE A 213 6.50 -38.84 -2.18
C PHE A 213 5.73 -39.94 -1.42
N GLY A 214 5.39 -41.06 -2.08
CA GLY A 214 4.60 -42.15 -1.48
C GLY A 214 3.12 -41.80 -1.33
N LEU A 215 2.61 -40.86 -2.12
CA LEU A 215 1.24 -40.35 -2.09
C LEU A 215 0.28 -41.23 -2.92
N ASN A 216 -1.01 -41.16 -2.63
CA ASN A 216 -2.04 -42.01 -3.24
C ASN A 216 -2.83 -41.35 -4.39
N GLU A 217 -3.84 -42.07 -4.91
CA GLU A 217 -4.59 -41.68 -6.10
C GLU A 217 -5.49 -40.45 -5.93
N LEU A 218 -5.70 -39.97 -4.70
CA LEU A 218 -6.38 -38.69 -4.43
C LEU A 218 -5.51 -37.48 -4.81
N VAL A 219 -4.18 -37.64 -4.84
CA VAL A 219 -3.26 -36.58 -5.24
C VAL A 219 -3.18 -36.47 -6.75
N VAL A 220 -3.43 -35.26 -7.27
CA VAL A 220 -3.43 -34.96 -8.72
C VAL A 220 -2.14 -34.29 -9.20
N GLY A 221 -1.24 -33.90 -8.29
CA GLY A 221 0.04 -33.30 -8.57
C GLY A 221 0.68 -32.66 -7.34
N ALA A 222 1.93 -32.22 -7.46
CA ALA A 222 2.63 -31.52 -6.38
C ALA A 222 3.57 -30.41 -6.89
N VAL A 223 3.90 -29.46 -6.01
CA VAL A 223 4.93 -28.43 -6.23
C VAL A 223 5.93 -28.48 -5.07
N THR A 224 7.24 -28.54 -5.37
CA THR A 224 8.30 -28.49 -4.34
C THR A 224 9.26 -27.31 -4.49
N TYR A 225 9.68 -26.78 -3.33
CA TYR A 225 10.56 -25.62 -3.18
C TYR A 225 11.16 -25.58 -1.76
N THR A 226 12.22 -24.79 -1.57
CA THR A 226 12.91 -24.66 -0.29
C THR A 226 12.14 -23.81 0.72
N ALA A 227 11.99 -24.30 1.95
CA ALA A 227 11.50 -23.56 3.12
C ALA A 227 12.34 -23.92 4.37
N GLY A 228 11.83 -23.65 5.57
CA GLY A 228 12.46 -24.12 6.81
C GLY A 228 11.47 -24.62 7.85
N ALA A 229 11.99 -25.24 8.90
CA ALA A 229 11.25 -25.70 10.08
C ALA A 229 12.08 -25.50 11.36
N LEU A 230 11.41 -25.34 12.51
CA LEU A 230 12.03 -25.06 13.82
C LEU A 230 11.11 -25.43 14.99
N TRP A 231 11.64 -25.38 16.22
CA TRP A 231 10.85 -25.35 17.46
C TRP A 231 10.70 -23.88 17.92
N PRO A 232 9.52 -23.24 17.75
CA PRO A 232 9.41 -21.78 17.86
C PRO A 232 9.58 -21.28 19.30
N TYR A 233 9.06 -22.03 20.27
CA TYR A 233 9.23 -21.73 21.69
C TYR A 233 10.70 -21.78 22.13
N ARG A 234 11.42 -22.85 21.77
CA ARG A 234 12.84 -23.02 22.14
C ARG A 234 13.73 -21.97 21.50
N LEU A 235 13.49 -21.60 20.24
CA LEU A 235 14.23 -20.50 19.60
C LEU A 235 14.07 -19.19 20.38
N VAL A 236 12.84 -18.77 20.63
CA VAL A 236 12.57 -17.44 21.22
C VAL A 236 12.90 -17.39 22.72
N THR A 237 12.73 -18.48 23.46
CA THR A 237 13.18 -18.55 24.87
C THR A 237 14.70 -18.56 24.99
N SER A 238 15.44 -19.18 24.05
CA SER A 238 16.90 -19.10 24.01
C SER A 238 17.40 -17.70 23.68
N VAL A 239 16.72 -16.98 22.78
CA VAL A 239 16.97 -15.55 22.54
C VAL A 239 16.73 -14.72 23.80
N TRP A 240 15.64 -14.95 24.54
CA TRP A 240 15.41 -14.24 25.79
C TRP A 240 16.49 -14.53 26.85
N ASN A 241 17.04 -15.75 26.88
CA ASN A 241 18.17 -16.09 27.75
C ASN A 241 19.46 -15.33 27.37
N ASP A 242 19.88 -15.35 26.09
CA ASP A 242 21.01 -14.56 25.56
C ASP A 242 20.89 -13.06 25.92
N LEU A 243 19.69 -12.51 25.81
CA LEU A 243 19.46 -11.10 26.13
C LEU A 243 19.55 -10.80 27.64
N LEU A 244 19.01 -11.68 28.50
CA LEU A 244 19.09 -11.50 29.96
C LEU A 244 20.53 -11.65 30.49
N GLU A 245 21.29 -12.60 29.95
CA GLU A 245 22.71 -12.79 30.32
C GLU A 245 23.60 -11.61 29.89
N ARG A 246 23.29 -10.96 28.75
CA ARG A 246 24.12 -9.90 28.16
C ARG A 246 23.74 -8.48 28.55
N PHE A 247 22.47 -8.22 28.89
CA PHE A 247 21.95 -6.85 29.06
C PHE A 247 21.28 -6.64 30.42
N SER A 248 22.04 -6.19 31.42
CA SER A 248 21.53 -5.86 32.76
C SER A 248 20.53 -4.68 32.81
N GLY A 249 20.26 -4.04 31.67
CA GLY A 249 19.19 -3.05 31.50
C GLY A 249 17.85 -3.65 31.07
N LEU A 250 17.80 -4.95 30.76
CA LEU A 250 16.58 -5.69 30.42
C LEU A 250 15.96 -6.32 31.68
N SER A 251 14.64 -6.22 31.83
CA SER A 251 13.87 -7.12 32.69
C SER A 251 12.64 -7.67 31.96
N ILE A 252 12.19 -8.85 32.38
CA ILE A 252 11.04 -9.54 31.79
C ILE A 252 10.09 -9.94 32.93
N ASN A 253 8.83 -9.54 32.79
CA ASN A 253 7.79 -9.77 33.78
C ASN A 253 6.60 -10.51 33.12
N THR A 254 6.58 -11.82 33.34
CA THR A 254 5.44 -12.71 33.03
C THR A 254 4.27 -12.46 33.99
N HIS A 255 3.09 -13.00 33.69
CA HIS A 255 1.85 -12.83 34.47
C HIS A 255 1.58 -11.37 34.88
N THR A 256 2.01 -10.43 34.04
CA THR A 256 1.96 -8.98 34.25
C THR A 256 1.20 -8.38 33.06
N PRO A 257 -0.12 -8.61 32.96
CA PRO A 257 -0.93 -8.03 31.90
C PRO A 257 -0.90 -6.51 32.02
N VAL A 258 -0.61 -5.84 30.90
CA VAL A 258 -0.82 -4.40 30.79
C VAL A 258 -2.31 -4.16 30.63
N GLU A 259 -2.90 -3.45 31.58
CA GLU A 259 -4.34 -3.14 31.60
C GLU A 259 -4.63 -1.85 30.85
N LYS A 260 -3.68 -0.91 30.86
CA LYS A 260 -3.85 0.43 30.30
C LYS A 260 -2.51 1.06 29.93
N VAL A 261 -2.48 1.78 28.82
CA VAL A 261 -1.43 2.76 28.48
C VAL A 261 -2.06 4.16 28.53
N SER A 262 -1.37 5.15 29.09
CA SER A 262 -1.86 6.53 29.23
C SER A 262 -0.75 7.53 28.93
N HIS A 263 -0.97 8.43 27.97
CA HIS A 263 -0.05 9.51 27.65
C HIS A 263 -0.10 10.63 28.72
N ASN A 264 1.06 11.04 29.22
CA ASN A 264 1.25 12.03 30.27
C ASN A 264 1.46 13.44 29.68
N SER A 265 1.42 14.49 30.50
CA SER A 265 1.63 15.87 30.04
C SER A 265 3.09 16.22 29.72
N ASP A 266 4.06 15.41 30.17
CA ASP A 266 5.50 15.55 29.89
C ASP A 266 5.93 14.79 28.60
N GLY A 267 4.99 14.25 27.83
CA GLY A 267 5.26 13.44 26.63
C GLY A 267 5.64 11.99 26.90
N SER A 268 5.74 11.58 28.17
CA SER A 268 5.95 10.19 28.56
C SER A 268 4.63 9.39 28.60
N TYR A 269 4.73 8.10 28.86
CA TYR A 269 3.60 7.18 28.98
C TYR A 269 3.60 6.51 30.35
N THR A 270 2.42 6.35 30.94
CA THR A 270 2.18 5.51 32.12
C THR A 270 1.56 4.20 31.67
N VAL A 271 2.26 3.09 31.91
CA VAL A 271 1.80 1.72 31.66
C VAL A 271 1.29 1.15 32.98
N THR A 272 0.02 0.76 33.06
CA THR A 272 -0.63 0.26 34.29
C THR A 272 -0.78 -1.26 34.22
N THR A 273 -0.48 -1.94 35.34
CA THR A 273 -0.61 -3.40 35.51
C THR A 273 -1.12 -3.72 36.93
N PRO A 274 -1.62 -4.94 37.20
CA PRO A 274 -2.00 -5.36 38.55
C PRO A 274 -0.84 -5.35 39.57
N ARG A 275 0.41 -5.33 39.09
CA ARG A 275 1.64 -5.35 39.90
C ARG A 275 2.25 -3.96 40.10
N GLY A 276 1.58 -2.91 39.63
CA GLY A 276 2.02 -1.52 39.69
C GLY A 276 2.09 -0.84 38.32
N SER A 277 2.46 0.44 38.31
CA SER A 277 2.59 1.25 37.10
C SER A 277 4.05 1.58 36.79
N ILE A 278 4.40 1.53 35.51
CA ILE A 278 5.72 1.86 34.98
C ILE A 278 5.61 3.13 34.14
N LYS A 279 6.45 4.13 34.39
CA LYS A 279 6.63 5.28 33.50
C LYS A 279 7.62 4.93 32.39
N ALA A 280 7.32 5.28 31.14
CA ALA A 280 8.16 4.96 29.99
C ALA A 280 8.23 6.12 29.00
N LYS A 281 9.36 6.29 28.30
CA LYS A 281 9.46 7.23 27.17
C LYS A 281 8.79 6.66 25.92
N HIS A 282 8.98 5.36 25.70
CA HIS A 282 8.40 4.63 24.57
C HIS A 282 7.61 3.39 25.04
N VAL A 283 6.51 3.07 24.34
CA VAL A 283 5.70 1.86 24.55
C VAL A 283 5.49 1.15 23.22
N ILE A 284 5.74 -0.17 23.19
CA ILE A 284 5.73 -0.96 21.95
C ILE A 284 4.78 -2.16 22.08
N HIS A 285 3.66 -2.11 21.36
CA HIS A 285 2.63 -3.16 21.34
C HIS A 285 2.99 -4.28 20.36
N THR A 286 3.35 -5.46 20.87
CA THR A 286 3.68 -6.65 20.07
C THR A 286 2.71 -7.82 20.28
N THR A 287 1.53 -7.53 20.83
CA THR A 287 0.49 -8.49 21.27
C THR A 287 -0.31 -9.16 20.13
N ASN A 288 0.10 -8.97 18.88
CA ASN A 288 -0.50 -9.54 17.67
C ASN A 288 -2.04 -9.35 17.63
N ALA A 289 -2.83 -10.42 17.73
CA ALA A 289 -4.28 -10.36 17.68
C ALA A 289 -4.90 -9.49 18.79
N HIS A 290 -4.30 -9.47 19.98
CA HIS A 290 -4.78 -8.71 21.12
C HIS A 290 -4.38 -7.21 21.08
N ALA A 291 -3.77 -6.71 20.00
CA ALA A 291 -3.42 -5.29 19.86
C ALA A 291 -4.63 -4.37 20.06
N GLY A 292 -5.82 -4.78 19.56
CA GLY A 292 -7.07 -4.05 19.74
C GLY A 292 -7.55 -3.92 21.21
N GLN A 293 -6.98 -4.66 22.15
CA GLN A 293 -7.32 -4.52 23.58
C GLN A 293 -6.81 -3.18 24.14
N LEU A 294 -5.55 -2.85 23.88
CA LEU A 294 -4.90 -1.62 24.34
C LEU A 294 -4.98 -0.48 23.31
N LEU A 295 -5.18 -0.79 22.03
CA LEU A 295 -5.34 0.18 20.94
C LEU A 295 -6.76 0.09 20.34
N PRO A 296 -7.79 0.73 20.95
CA PRO A 296 -9.15 0.70 20.44
C PRO A 296 -9.35 1.09 18.95
N PRO A 297 -8.55 1.99 18.33
CA PRO A 297 -8.66 2.27 16.90
C PRO A 297 -8.30 1.08 15.98
N VAL A 298 -7.56 0.09 16.50
CA VAL A 298 -7.14 -1.13 15.77
C VAL A 298 -8.24 -2.21 15.78
N ARG A 299 -9.26 -2.10 16.64
CA ARG A 299 -10.42 -3.02 16.66
C ARG A 299 -11.13 -2.99 15.30
N GLY A 300 -11.40 -4.16 14.72
CA GLY A 300 -11.93 -4.31 13.35
C GLY A 300 -10.90 -4.14 12.22
N CYS A 301 -9.71 -3.55 12.49
CA CYS A 301 -8.58 -3.52 11.55
C CYS A 301 -7.64 -4.72 11.75
N VAL A 302 -7.43 -5.15 13.00
CA VAL A 302 -6.88 -6.48 13.35
C VAL A 302 -7.98 -7.28 14.03
N VAL A 303 -8.24 -8.49 13.52
CA VAL A 303 -9.27 -9.40 14.01
C VAL A 303 -8.63 -10.72 14.42
N GLY A 304 -9.00 -11.24 15.59
CA GLY A 304 -8.57 -12.55 16.06
C GLY A 304 -9.31 -13.67 15.34
N ALA A 305 -8.60 -14.72 14.94
CA ALA A 305 -9.20 -15.97 14.49
C ALA A 305 -8.52 -17.15 15.18
N ILE A 306 -9.30 -18.10 15.68
CA ILE A 306 -8.77 -19.29 16.35
C ILE A 306 -8.37 -20.34 15.30
N ALA A 307 -7.16 -20.87 15.43
CA ALA A 307 -6.63 -21.92 14.58
C ALA A 307 -6.29 -23.17 15.42
N HIS A 308 -6.37 -24.33 14.79
CA HIS A 308 -6.23 -25.64 15.42
C HIS A 308 -4.93 -26.31 14.98
N MET A 309 -4.28 -26.96 15.93
CA MET A 309 -3.02 -27.65 15.76
C MET A 309 -3.08 -29.01 16.45
N SER A 310 -2.30 -29.95 15.93
CA SER A 310 -2.08 -31.27 16.53
C SER A 310 -0.62 -31.68 16.39
N ALA A 311 -0.11 -32.41 17.38
CA ALA A 311 1.11 -33.18 17.30
C ALA A 311 0.71 -34.66 17.19
N GLN A 312 1.16 -35.35 16.16
CA GLN A 312 0.73 -36.71 15.83
C GLN A 312 1.93 -37.58 15.46
N ARG A 313 1.97 -38.81 15.98
CA ARG A 313 2.93 -39.80 15.51
C ARG A 313 2.52 -40.23 14.09
N PRO A 314 3.42 -40.17 13.08
CA PRO A 314 3.14 -40.77 11.78
C PRO A 314 2.87 -42.27 11.92
N GLY A 315 2.18 -42.84 10.93
CA GLY A 315 1.92 -44.28 10.89
C GLY A 315 3.17 -45.10 10.56
N SER A 316 3.09 -46.41 10.81
CA SER A 316 4.22 -47.36 10.78
C SER A 316 4.91 -47.52 9.43
N SER A 317 4.27 -47.08 8.34
CA SER A 317 4.77 -47.22 6.97
C SER A 317 5.14 -45.87 6.34
N PHE A 318 4.90 -44.76 7.05
CA PHE A 318 5.05 -43.41 6.52
C PHE A 318 6.49 -43.17 6.01
N PRO A 319 6.68 -42.62 4.79
CA PRO A 319 8.01 -42.48 4.20
C PRO A 319 8.98 -41.71 5.10
N PRO A 320 10.20 -42.24 5.36
CA PRO A 320 11.15 -41.60 6.27
C PRO A 320 11.71 -40.32 5.64
N THR A 321 11.48 -39.17 6.29
CA THR A 321 12.01 -37.87 5.85
C THR A 321 13.07 -37.27 6.77
N GLN A 322 13.31 -37.87 7.94
CA GLN A 322 14.28 -37.39 8.94
C GLN A 322 14.02 -35.96 9.45
N GLY A 323 12.78 -35.46 9.29
CA GLY A 323 12.41 -34.07 9.60
C GLY A 323 12.86 -33.04 8.56
N ASN A 324 13.41 -33.49 7.42
CA ASN A 324 13.91 -32.64 6.33
C ASN A 324 12.83 -32.23 5.32
N ARG A 325 11.56 -32.61 5.56
CA ARG A 325 10.41 -32.28 4.71
C ARG A 325 9.28 -31.63 5.51
N SER A 326 8.58 -30.72 4.85
CA SER A 326 7.32 -30.13 5.28
C SER A 326 6.29 -30.20 4.13
N TRP A 327 5.02 -29.97 4.44
CA TRP A 327 3.94 -30.09 3.47
C TRP A 327 2.90 -28.99 3.62
N SER A 328 2.13 -28.77 2.55
CA SER A 328 0.72 -28.43 2.66
C SER A 328 -0.14 -29.37 1.81
N VAL A 329 -1.38 -29.57 2.24
CA VAL A 329 -2.41 -30.24 1.42
C VAL A 329 -3.40 -29.17 0.99
N ILE A 330 -3.47 -28.93 -0.32
CA ILE A 330 -4.23 -27.85 -0.95
C ILE A 330 -5.56 -28.40 -1.49
N TYR A 331 -6.66 -27.74 -1.10
CA TYR A 331 -8.04 -28.10 -1.46
C TYR A 331 -8.91 -26.84 -1.49
N SER A 332 -10.08 -26.89 -2.13
CA SER A 332 -10.98 -25.74 -2.20
C SER A 332 -12.05 -25.77 -1.09
N PRO A 333 -12.30 -24.66 -0.38
CA PRO A 333 -11.37 -23.57 -0.08
C PRO A 333 -10.42 -23.92 1.08
N GLY A 334 -9.13 -23.60 0.96
CA GLY A 334 -8.17 -23.61 2.06
C GLY A 334 -6.92 -24.48 1.84
N PHE A 335 -6.28 -24.84 2.95
CA PHE A 335 -5.18 -25.81 3.01
C PHE A 335 -4.94 -26.25 4.46
N ASP A 336 -4.26 -27.38 4.63
CA ASP A 336 -3.55 -27.73 5.85
C ASP A 336 -2.04 -27.54 5.68
N TYR A 337 -1.29 -27.43 6.78
CA TYR A 337 0.16 -27.24 6.79
C TYR A 337 0.82 -28.14 7.84
N ILE A 338 1.93 -28.78 7.46
CA ILE A 338 2.57 -29.85 8.25
C ILE A 338 4.08 -29.66 8.27
N THR A 339 4.69 -29.72 9.46
CA THR A 339 6.14 -30.02 9.60
C THR A 339 6.31 -31.39 10.24
N GLN A 340 7.45 -32.04 10.01
CA GLN A 340 7.92 -33.19 10.82
C GLN A 340 9.09 -32.76 11.68
N ARG A 341 9.14 -33.18 12.96
CA ARG A 341 10.35 -33.03 13.81
C ARG A 341 11.53 -33.83 13.21
N PRO A 342 12.79 -33.53 13.56
CA PRO A 342 13.88 -34.48 13.37
C PRO A 342 13.51 -35.85 13.98
N ASP A 343 14.01 -36.93 13.38
CA ASP A 343 13.82 -38.28 13.93
C ASP A 343 14.56 -38.42 15.27
N ARG A 344 14.07 -39.29 16.15
CA ARG A 344 14.63 -39.46 17.49
C ARG A 344 15.95 -40.24 17.44
N PRO A 345 16.82 -40.15 18.48
CA PRO A 345 18.06 -40.91 18.56
C PRO A 345 17.90 -42.45 18.55
N ASP A 346 16.69 -42.95 18.79
CA ASP A 346 16.33 -44.38 18.69
C ASP A 346 15.93 -44.80 17.26
N GLY A 347 15.98 -43.89 16.29
CA GLY A 347 15.56 -44.10 14.90
C GLY A 347 14.05 -44.02 14.66
N THR A 348 13.25 -43.70 15.68
CA THR A 348 11.79 -43.55 15.49
C THR A 348 11.44 -42.21 14.82
N PRO A 349 10.50 -42.19 13.85
CA PRO A 349 10.15 -40.97 13.13
C PRO A 349 9.73 -39.82 14.03
N GLY A 350 10.19 -38.61 13.71
CA GLY A 350 9.77 -37.38 14.37
C GLY A 350 8.26 -37.20 14.28
N ASP A 351 7.63 -36.68 15.35
CA ASP A 351 6.19 -36.41 15.33
C ASP A 351 5.87 -35.29 14.31
N LEU A 352 4.68 -35.34 13.72
CA LEU A 352 4.15 -34.36 12.76
C LEU A 352 3.35 -33.29 13.50
N MET A 353 3.57 -32.02 13.15
CA MET A 353 2.79 -30.88 13.63
C MET A 353 1.87 -30.41 12.52
N ILE A 354 0.61 -30.84 12.59
CA ILE A 354 -0.41 -30.66 11.56
C ILE A 354 -1.39 -29.59 12.03
N GLY A 355 -1.51 -28.51 11.27
CA GLY A 355 -2.44 -27.41 11.50
C GLY A 355 -3.25 -27.08 10.25
N GLY A 356 -4.41 -26.45 10.46
CA GLY A 356 -5.36 -26.16 9.39
C GLY A 356 -6.80 -26.43 9.82
N GLY A 357 -7.60 -27.09 8.97
CA GLY A 357 -9.01 -27.39 9.23
C GLY A 357 -9.93 -26.16 9.41
N PHE A 358 -9.45 -24.96 9.10
CA PHE A 358 -10.16 -23.70 9.38
C PHE A 358 -11.51 -23.61 8.65
N PHE A 359 -11.50 -23.85 7.33
CA PHE A 359 -12.70 -23.98 6.49
C PHE A 359 -13.44 -25.33 6.65
N ARG A 360 -13.10 -26.10 7.69
CA ARG A 360 -13.73 -27.39 8.06
C ARG A 360 -14.32 -27.31 9.48
N SER A 361 -14.66 -26.10 9.93
CA SER A 361 -15.45 -25.81 11.12
C SER A 361 -16.95 -25.91 10.86
N LYS A 362 -17.81 -25.37 11.73
CA LYS A 362 -19.28 -25.53 11.60
C LYS A 362 -19.89 -24.57 10.57
N GLU A 363 -19.30 -23.39 10.39
CA GLU A 363 -19.79 -22.34 9.49
C GLU A 363 -18.66 -21.89 8.54
N ASP A 364 -17.94 -22.87 7.97
CA ASP A 364 -16.91 -22.70 6.93
C ASP A 364 -15.86 -21.62 7.27
N GLY A 365 -15.39 -21.62 8.52
CA GLY A 365 -14.43 -20.67 9.09
C GLY A 365 -15.05 -19.43 9.74
N LEU A 366 -16.29 -19.06 9.42
CA LEU A 366 -16.94 -17.85 9.97
C LEU A 366 -17.13 -17.96 11.50
N ASP A 367 -17.42 -19.16 12.00
CA ASP A 367 -17.53 -19.49 13.44
C ASP A 367 -16.18 -19.50 14.18
N GLN A 368 -15.06 -19.36 13.47
CA GLN A 368 -13.71 -19.33 14.03
C GLN A 368 -13.10 -17.92 14.06
N VAL A 369 -13.71 -16.95 13.39
CA VAL A 369 -13.29 -15.53 13.40
C VAL A 369 -13.99 -14.75 14.52
N GLY A 370 -13.24 -13.85 15.15
CA GLY A 370 -13.64 -13.09 16.34
C GLY A 370 -13.71 -13.96 17.61
N ILE A 371 -12.93 -15.05 17.65
CA ILE A 371 -12.85 -15.98 18.77
C ILE A 371 -11.54 -15.77 19.53
N TRP A 372 -11.66 -15.42 20.81
CA TRP A 372 -10.55 -14.99 21.68
C TRP A 372 -10.25 -15.98 22.82
N ASP A 373 -10.92 -17.15 22.83
CA ASP A 373 -10.80 -18.18 23.86
C ASP A 373 -9.93 -19.35 23.37
N ASP A 374 -8.62 -19.31 23.65
CA ASP A 374 -7.69 -20.42 23.36
C ASP A 374 -7.68 -21.54 24.43
N SER A 375 -8.70 -21.65 25.29
CA SER A 375 -8.87 -22.74 26.28
C SER A 375 -9.46 -24.04 25.73
N LYS A 376 -10.07 -24.01 24.53
CA LYS A 376 -10.82 -25.15 23.97
C LYS A 376 -10.29 -25.59 22.61
N ASN A 377 -10.50 -26.87 22.30
CA ASN A 377 -10.37 -27.44 20.96
C ASN A 377 -11.76 -27.59 20.34
N HIS A 378 -11.90 -27.39 19.02
CA HIS A 378 -13.18 -27.56 18.31
C HIS A 378 -13.20 -28.88 17.53
N ALA A 379 -14.32 -29.59 17.58
CA ALA A 379 -14.40 -30.98 17.11
C ALA A 379 -14.15 -31.14 15.61
N LEU A 380 -14.80 -30.36 14.75
CA LEU A 380 -14.72 -30.54 13.30
C LEU A 380 -13.31 -30.23 12.74
N PRO A 381 -12.65 -29.09 13.08
CA PRO A 381 -11.26 -28.87 12.67
C PRO A 381 -10.30 -29.93 13.21
N LEU A 382 -10.51 -30.40 14.45
CA LEU A 382 -9.66 -31.44 15.06
C LEU A 382 -9.87 -32.83 14.43
N MET A 383 -11.08 -33.16 13.98
CA MET A 383 -11.33 -34.37 13.18
C MET A 383 -10.60 -34.29 11.84
N HIS A 384 -10.69 -33.14 11.17
CA HIS A 384 -10.05 -32.90 9.86
C HIS A 384 -8.52 -33.01 9.91
N ILE A 385 -7.84 -32.27 10.80
CA ILE A 385 -6.36 -32.30 10.90
C ILE A 385 -5.82 -33.66 11.40
N ARG A 386 -6.68 -34.53 11.96
CA ARG A 386 -6.34 -35.92 12.30
C ARG A 386 -6.51 -36.90 11.13
N GLY A 387 -7.31 -36.55 10.12
CA GLY A 387 -7.52 -37.35 8.92
C GLY A 387 -6.57 -37.00 7.76
N VAL A 388 -6.19 -35.73 7.60
CA VAL A 388 -5.54 -35.24 6.36
C VAL A 388 -4.29 -36.02 5.93
N MET A 389 -3.35 -36.27 6.85
CA MET A 389 -2.11 -37.01 6.50
C MET A 389 -2.38 -38.49 6.18
N PRO A 390 -3.14 -39.27 6.99
CA PRO A 390 -3.62 -40.58 6.58
C PRO A 390 -4.27 -40.58 5.18
N SER A 391 -5.21 -39.67 4.92
CA SER A 391 -6.02 -39.67 3.68
C SER A 391 -5.20 -39.55 2.39
N VAL A 392 -4.07 -38.83 2.39
CA VAL A 392 -3.22 -38.67 1.18
C VAL A 392 -2.05 -39.66 1.10
N TYR A 393 -1.82 -40.44 2.17
CA TYR A 393 -0.74 -41.42 2.27
C TYR A 393 -1.21 -42.89 2.35
N GLU A 394 -2.47 -43.20 2.64
CA GLU A 394 -2.95 -44.60 2.64
C GLU A 394 -2.76 -45.26 1.26
N PRO A 395 -2.21 -46.50 1.17
CA PRO A 395 -1.89 -47.42 2.26
C PRO A 395 -0.50 -47.20 2.92
N ASN A 396 0.37 -46.40 2.31
CA ASN A 396 1.72 -46.07 2.79
C ASN A 396 1.74 -45.31 4.13
N TRP A 397 0.61 -44.86 4.67
CA TRP A 397 0.52 -44.39 6.05
C TRP A 397 0.84 -45.51 7.05
N GLY A 398 0.28 -46.71 6.84
CA GLY A 398 0.41 -47.84 7.77
C GLY A 398 -0.43 -47.68 9.05
N SER A 399 0.02 -48.30 10.14
CA SER A 399 -0.73 -48.47 11.39
C SER A 399 -0.08 -47.74 12.58
N GLY A 400 -0.72 -47.72 13.75
CA GLY A 400 -0.08 -47.25 14.99
C GLY A 400 0.12 -45.73 15.14
N SER A 401 -0.34 -44.92 14.17
CA SER A 401 -0.35 -43.46 14.29
C SER A 401 -1.20 -42.99 15.48
N SER A 402 -0.70 -42.04 16.28
CA SER A 402 -1.33 -41.63 17.53
C SER A 402 -1.33 -40.11 17.71
N LEU A 403 -2.46 -39.54 18.15
CA LEU A 403 -2.50 -38.14 18.61
C LEU A 403 -1.70 -38.00 19.90
N ILE A 404 -0.63 -37.21 19.86
CA ILE A 404 0.21 -36.89 21.03
C ILE A 404 -0.38 -35.70 21.79
N LYS A 405 -0.83 -34.66 21.08
CA LYS A 405 -1.50 -33.49 21.67
C LYS A 405 -2.33 -32.73 20.64
N ALA A 406 -3.35 -32.00 21.09
CA ALA A 406 -4.11 -31.04 20.29
C ALA A 406 -4.27 -29.72 21.05
N TRP A 407 -4.05 -28.59 20.36
CA TRP A 407 -4.15 -27.26 20.94
C TRP A 407 -4.71 -26.24 19.94
N THR A 408 -5.11 -25.10 20.47
CA THR A 408 -5.55 -23.93 19.71
C THR A 408 -4.63 -22.74 19.93
N GLY A 409 -4.74 -21.74 19.05
CA GLY A 409 -4.09 -20.44 19.21
C GLY A 409 -4.76 -19.37 18.38
N ILE A 410 -4.62 -18.11 18.80
CA ILE A 410 -5.28 -16.96 18.17
C ILE A 410 -4.31 -16.28 17.21
N ILE A 411 -4.69 -16.25 15.93
CA ILE A 411 -4.01 -15.54 14.85
C ILE A 411 -4.63 -14.15 14.72
N GLY A 412 -3.82 -13.11 14.48
CA GLY A 412 -4.31 -11.77 14.14
C GLY A 412 -4.30 -11.56 12.62
N PHE A 413 -5.47 -11.36 12.03
CA PHE A 413 -5.66 -11.07 10.61
C PHE A 413 -5.97 -9.59 10.36
N THR A 414 -5.51 -9.04 9.24
CA THR A 414 -5.85 -7.71 8.72
C THR A 414 -6.65 -7.82 7.42
N GLY A 415 -7.38 -6.75 7.07
CA GLY A 415 -8.28 -6.77 5.91
C GLY A 415 -7.60 -6.83 4.53
N ASP A 416 -6.32 -6.47 4.44
CA ASP A 416 -5.50 -6.53 3.22
C ASP A 416 -4.56 -7.75 3.15
N LEU A 417 -4.41 -8.45 4.30
CA LEU A 417 -3.45 -9.50 4.62
C LEU A 417 -2.00 -9.02 4.87
N MET A 418 -1.80 -7.75 5.24
CA MET A 418 -0.48 -7.20 5.59
C MET A 418 -0.33 -6.90 7.09
N PRO A 419 0.86 -7.11 7.69
CA PRO A 419 1.10 -6.75 9.09
C PRO A 419 1.17 -5.23 9.28
N LEU A 420 0.56 -4.73 10.36
CA LEU A 420 0.62 -3.34 10.77
C LEU A 420 1.89 -3.10 11.60
N VAL A 421 2.80 -2.25 11.11
CA VAL A 421 4.10 -1.96 11.73
C VAL A 421 4.37 -0.45 11.68
N GLY A 422 4.63 0.18 12.83
CA GLY A 422 4.95 1.60 12.90
C GLY A 422 4.46 2.26 14.19
N LYS A 423 4.07 3.54 14.13
CA LYS A 423 3.41 4.23 15.24
C LYS A 423 2.03 3.62 15.51
N ALA A 424 1.61 3.61 16.78
CA ALA A 424 0.32 3.09 17.19
C ALA A 424 -0.84 4.03 16.75
N PRO A 425 -1.87 3.54 16.02
CA PRO A 425 -3.01 4.34 15.61
C PRO A 425 -3.76 4.93 16.81
N GLY A 426 -3.94 6.25 16.80
CA GLY A 426 -4.57 7.00 17.89
C GLY A 426 -3.66 7.36 19.07
N SER A 427 -2.35 7.09 18.99
CA SER A 427 -1.37 7.63 19.95
C SER A 427 -1.51 9.16 20.08
N LYS A 428 -1.46 9.66 21.32
CA LYS A 428 -1.48 11.10 21.62
C LYS A 428 -0.09 11.74 21.66
N GLY A 429 0.96 10.92 21.62
CA GLY A 429 2.36 11.34 21.57
C GLY A 429 3.12 10.63 20.44
N SER A 430 4.43 10.82 20.39
CA SER A 430 5.28 10.20 19.36
C SER A 430 5.99 8.90 19.81
N GLY A 431 5.82 8.50 21.07
CA GLY A 431 6.51 7.36 21.69
C GLY A 431 5.73 6.03 21.71
N GLU A 432 4.55 5.93 21.11
CA GLU A 432 3.75 4.70 21.08
C GLU A 432 3.78 4.01 19.71
N TRP A 433 4.06 2.71 19.71
CA TRP A 433 4.42 1.92 18.52
C TRP A 433 3.72 0.56 18.53
N MET A 434 3.56 -0.07 17.35
CA MET A 434 3.01 -1.42 17.25
C MET A 434 3.64 -2.25 16.13
N ALA A 435 3.64 -3.58 16.32
CA ALA A 435 3.87 -4.58 15.28
C ALA A 435 2.92 -5.77 15.49
N ALA A 436 1.90 -5.91 14.64
CA ALA A 436 0.80 -6.87 14.83
C ALA A 436 0.09 -7.25 13.51
N GLY A 437 -0.80 -8.24 13.56
CA GLY A 437 -1.66 -8.60 12.42
C GLY A 437 -0.97 -9.49 11.38
N PHE A 438 -0.15 -10.43 11.82
CA PHE A 438 0.73 -11.22 10.93
C PHE A 438 0.03 -12.30 10.08
N CYS A 439 -1.31 -12.36 10.04
CA CYS A 439 -2.13 -13.13 9.09
C CYS A 439 -1.80 -14.64 8.96
N GLY A 440 -1.32 -15.25 10.06
CA GLY A 440 -0.88 -16.66 10.12
C GLY A 440 0.61 -16.85 9.79
N GLU A 441 1.21 -15.85 9.15
CA GLU A 441 2.56 -15.88 8.58
C GLU A 441 3.61 -15.25 9.50
N GLY A 442 3.39 -15.30 10.82
CA GLY A 442 4.26 -14.66 11.82
C GLY A 442 5.74 -15.04 11.69
N MET A 443 6.04 -16.29 11.34
CA MET A 443 7.42 -16.77 11.20
C MET A 443 8.15 -16.21 9.97
N VAL A 444 7.44 -15.64 8.99
CA VAL A 444 8.00 -15.02 7.77
C VAL A 444 7.73 -13.50 7.65
N TYR A 445 7.29 -12.87 8.73
CA TYR A 445 7.17 -11.41 8.85
C TYR A 445 7.74 -10.86 10.17
N ALA A 446 7.39 -11.47 11.30
CA ALA A 446 7.38 -10.80 12.58
C ALA A 446 8.78 -10.43 13.11
N TRP A 447 9.81 -11.17 12.74
CA TRP A 447 11.17 -10.89 13.18
C TRP A 447 11.75 -9.65 12.50
N LEU A 448 11.79 -9.63 11.17
CA LEU A 448 12.31 -8.46 10.45
C LEU A 448 11.39 -7.24 10.58
N CYS A 449 10.07 -7.43 10.76
CA CYS A 449 9.16 -6.35 11.15
C CYS A 449 9.50 -5.79 12.55
N GLY A 450 9.84 -6.64 13.53
CA GLY A 450 10.29 -6.20 14.84
C GLY A 450 11.64 -5.48 14.81
N THR A 451 12.60 -5.98 14.04
CA THR A 451 13.87 -5.28 13.78
C THR A 451 13.66 -3.91 13.13
N ALA A 452 12.82 -3.82 12.10
CA ALA A 452 12.50 -2.54 11.45
C ALA A 452 11.82 -1.56 12.43
N LEU A 453 10.92 -2.04 13.29
CA LEU A 453 10.28 -1.19 14.30
C LEU A 453 11.26 -0.68 15.35
N ALA A 454 12.20 -1.52 15.82
CA ALA A 454 13.27 -1.07 16.71
C ALA A 454 14.14 0.01 16.08
N VAL A 455 14.48 -0.11 14.79
CA VAL A 455 15.20 0.91 14.03
C VAL A 455 14.42 2.24 13.96
N MET A 456 13.09 2.19 13.73
CA MET A 456 12.23 3.39 13.79
C MET A 456 12.20 4.03 15.17
N VAL A 457 12.14 3.22 16.24
CA VAL A 457 12.16 3.69 17.63
C VAL A 457 13.49 4.37 17.96
N LEU A 458 14.63 3.80 17.57
CA LEU A 458 15.96 4.37 17.84
C LEU A 458 16.24 5.66 17.05
N ALA A 459 15.75 5.76 15.81
CA ALA A 459 15.78 7.00 15.03
C ALA A 459 15.12 8.14 15.82
N HIS A 460 13.95 7.87 16.40
CA HIS A 460 13.22 8.82 17.25
C HIS A 460 13.94 9.07 18.60
N PHE A 461 14.46 8.02 19.25
CA PHE A 461 15.05 8.11 20.59
C PHE A 461 16.30 9.00 20.65
N PHE A 462 17.17 8.91 19.64
CA PHE A 462 18.42 9.68 19.58
C PHE A 462 18.34 10.93 18.70
N SER A 463 17.15 11.29 18.19
CA SER A 463 16.96 12.33 17.15
C SER A 463 17.90 12.16 15.93
N LEU A 464 18.26 10.92 15.63
CA LEU A 464 19.12 10.61 14.49
C LEU A 464 18.33 10.79 13.20
N LYS A 465 18.88 11.59 12.26
CA LYS A 465 18.53 11.47 10.84
C LYS A 465 19.02 10.11 10.35
N LEU A 466 18.20 9.08 10.58
CA LEU A 466 18.59 7.70 10.39
C LEU A 466 18.51 7.33 8.90
N PHE A 467 19.63 7.52 8.22
CA PHE A 467 19.79 7.20 6.80
C PHE A 467 19.67 5.68 6.56
N TYR A 468 18.45 5.27 6.21
CA TYR A 468 18.08 4.09 5.43
C TYR A 468 18.88 2.79 5.65
N PHE A 469 18.31 1.89 6.45
CA PHE A 469 18.39 0.45 6.16
C PHE A 469 17.08 -0.27 6.54
N ILE A 470 16.68 -1.26 5.74
CA ILE A 470 15.42 -2.02 5.82
C ILE A 470 14.15 -1.16 5.61
N GLN A 471 13.96 -0.64 4.38
CA GLN A 471 12.63 -0.20 3.93
C GLN A 471 11.89 -1.37 3.23
N VAL A 472 10.98 -2.01 3.96
CA VAL A 472 9.94 -2.85 3.37
C VAL A 472 8.75 -1.94 3.06
N SER A 473 8.61 -1.52 1.81
CA SER A 473 7.46 -0.70 1.39
C SER A 473 6.19 -1.56 1.39
N LEU A 474 5.45 -1.51 2.50
CA LEU A 474 4.08 -2.04 2.63
C LEU A 474 3.10 -0.88 2.86
N SER A 475 3.04 0.01 1.88
CA SER A 475 2.09 1.12 1.78
C SER A 475 2.04 1.61 0.32
N SER A 476 0.91 2.01 -0.25
CA SER A 476 -0.49 1.62 0.05
C SER A 476 -1.36 2.03 -1.14
N SER A 477 -2.04 1.10 -1.82
CA SER A 477 -2.90 1.43 -2.98
C SER A 477 -4.18 0.61 -3.04
N LEU A 478 -4.97 0.65 -1.97
CA LEU A 478 -6.38 0.23 -1.97
C LEU A 478 -7.23 1.35 -1.37
N SER A 479 -8.06 1.99 -2.20
CA SER A 479 -9.23 2.74 -1.72
C SER A 479 -10.43 1.79 -1.61
N PRO A 480 -11.38 2.00 -0.68
CA PRO A 480 -12.34 0.95 -0.34
C PRO A 480 -13.51 0.89 -1.33
N SER A 481 -13.71 -0.28 -1.96
CA SER A 481 -15.04 -0.67 -2.44
C SER A 481 -15.94 -1.01 -1.23
N HIS A 482 -17.26 -0.94 -1.42
CA HIS A 482 -18.20 -0.88 -0.29
C HIS A 482 -18.39 -2.21 0.46
N SER A 483 -17.81 -2.29 1.67
CA SER A 483 -18.46 -2.93 2.83
C SER A 483 -18.30 -2.04 4.07
N PRO A 484 -19.21 -2.10 5.07
CA PRO A 484 -19.38 -1.02 6.05
C PRO A 484 -18.42 -1.06 7.26
N PHE A 485 -17.12 -1.36 7.06
CA PHE A 485 -16.17 -1.62 8.17
C PHE A 485 -14.87 -0.78 8.21
N SER A 486 -14.48 -0.10 7.13
CA SER A 486 -13.08 0.35 6.93
C SER A 486 -12.75 1.83 7.21
N LYS A 487 -13.51 2.55 8.05
CA LYS A 487 -13.43 4.03 8.18
C LYS A 487 -12.89 4.58 9.53
N ARG A 488 -11.87 3.96 10.15
CA ARG A 488 -11.29 4.48 11.42
C ARG A 488 -9.76 4.60 11.54
N CYS A 489 -8.98 4.01 10.66
CA CYS A 489 -7.52 4.21 10.61
C CYS A 489 -7.09 4.63 9.20
N ASN A 490 -6.55 5.84 9.06
CA ASN A 490 -5.53 6.25 8.07
C ASN A 490 -5.25 7.77 8.18
N SER A 491 -4.14 8.13 8.83
CA SER A 491 -3.46 9.41 8.66
C SER A 491 -2.02 9.36 9.22
N ALA A 492 -1.10 10.07 8.56
CA ALA A 492 0.27 10.41 8.97
C ALA A 492 1.33 9.27 9.12
N LEU A 493 2.02 8.97 8.02
CA LEU A 493 3.46 8.59 7.85
C LEU A 493 3.74 8.64 6.32
N PHE A 494 4.67 9.46 5.79
CA PHE A 494 6.08 9.12 5.53
C PHE A 494 6.84 10.27 4.81
N ASP A 495 8.18 10.27 4.92
CA ASP A 495 9.20 10.69 3.93
C ASP A 495 10.56 10.08 4.43
N ASN A 496 11.38 9.30 3.69
CA ASN A 496 12.27 9.58 2.53
C ASN A 496 13.66 10.17 2.93
N GLN A 497 14.85 9.81 2.37
CA GLN A 497 15.37 8.75 1.46
C GLN A 497 16.87 8.40 1.83
N THR A 498 17.79 8.00 0.92
CA THR A 498 18.21 6.61 0.57
C THR A 498 19.72 6.60 0.13
N VAL A 499 20.45 5.45 0.11
CA VAL A 499 21.45 4.98 -0.93
C VAL A 499 22.60 4.03 -0.46
N ALA A 500 22.89 3.02 -1.31
CA ALA A 500 24.13 2.20 -1.47
C ALA A 500 24.47 1.03 -0.50
N THR A 501 25.12 -0.01 -1.05
CA THR A 501 25.63 -1.20 -0.33
C THR A 501 26.75 -1.90 -1.12
N SER A 502 27.91 -2.15 -0.52
CA SER A 502 28.97 -3.07 -0.99
C SER A 502 30.09 -3.16 0.04
N PHE A 503 30.33 -4.32 0.67
CA PHE A 503 31.59 -4.58 1.39
C PHE A 503 31.93 -6.08 1.49
N LEU A 504 33.22 -6.38 1.34
CA LEU A 504 33.89 -7.65 1.67
C LEU A 504 34.61 -7.51 3.03
N LEU A 505 34.84 -8.63 3.71
CA LEU A 505 35.47 -8.71 5.04
C LEU A 505 37.00 -8.74 4.97
N ILE A 506 37.69 -7.78 5.60
CA ILE A 506 39.11 -7.85 6.03
C ILE A 506 39.21 -7.11 7.40
N PRO A 507 39.97 -7.60 8.40
CA PRO A 507 39.84 -7.17 9.81
C PRO A 507 40.65 -5.92 10.23
N MET A 508 40.35 -5.40 11.42
CA MET A 508 41.00 -4.20 12.00
C MET A 508 42.41 -4.45 12.55
N SER A 509 43.43 -3.97 11.84
CA SER A 509 44.72 -3.59 12.45
C SER A 509 45.53 -2.65 11.53
N LEU A 510 45.36 -1.33 11.66
CA LEU A 510 46.32 -0.25 11.33
C LEU A 510 45.58 1.11 11.33
N LEU A 511 45.77 1.93 12.38
CA LEU A 511 45.28 3.31 12.39
C LEU A 511 46.27 4.22 13.12
N ASN A 512 47.30 4.66 12.40
CA ASN A 512 48.17 5.80 12.74
C ASN A 512 49.10 6.12 11.56
N MET A 513 49.11 7.39 11.12
CA MET A 513 50.24 8.20 10.59
C MET A 513 49.82 9.22 9.49
N MET A 514 49.45 10.43 9.92
CA MET A 514 49.62 11.73 9.21
C MET A 514 48.87 11.97 7.86
N PRO A 515 48.84 13.21 7.33
CA PRO A 515 48.78 14.54 7.96
C PRO A 515 47.56 15.38 7.47
N GLN A 516 47.48 16.66 7.86
CA GLN A 516 46.44 17.61 7.43
C GLN A 516 46.62 18.12 5.99
N GLU A 517 45.53 18.20 5.21
CA GLU A 517 45.44 19.02 3.99
C GLU A 517 44.33 20.07 4.08
N ARG A 518 44.36 21.08 3.18
CA ARG A 518 43.55 22.30 3.26
C ARG A 518 42.25 22.23 2.44
N ILE A 519 41.30 23.08 2.84
CA ILE A 519 39.88 23.04 2.45
C ILE A 519 39.59 23.31 0.95
N ASP A 520 40.54 23.89 0.22
CA ASP A 520 40.33 24.37 -1.15
C ASP A 520 40.31 23.26 -2.22
N SER A 521 40.85 22.06 -1.93
CA SER A 521 40.84 20.91 -2.86
C SER A 521 39.47 20.22 -3.00
N TRP A 522 38.48 20.65 -2.22
CA TRP A 522 37.12 20.07 -2.22
C TRP A 522 36.26 20.54 -3.41
N ARG A 523 36.50 21.76 -3.93
CA ARG A 523 35.65 22.43 -4.95
C ARG A 523 35.60 21.75 -6.33
N GLN A 524 36.37 20.68 -6.55
CA GLN A 524 36.40 19.92 -7.81
C GLN A 524 35.83 18.49 -7.69
N ARG A 525 35.18 18.13 -6.59
CA ARG A 525 34.59 16.79 -6.37
C ARG A 525 33.11 16.83 -5.90
N VAL A 526 32.29 17.61 -6.60
CA VAL A 526 30.82 17.55 -6.50
C VAL A 526 30.26 16.80 -7.72
N PRO A 527 29.46 15.72 -7.56
CA PRO A 527 28.86 14.98 -8.67
C PRO A 527 27.75 15.73 -9.43
N SER A 528 26.99 14.98 -10.25
CA SER A 528 26.09 15.52 -11.26
C SER A 528 24.61 15.62 -10.80
N ARG A 529 23.70 15.87 -11.75
CA ARG A 529 22.30 16.31 -11.59
C ARG A 529 21.39 15.48 -10.66
N MET A 530 21.84 14.33 -10.15
CA MET A 530 21.11 13.54 -9.15
C MET A 530 21.08 14.22 -7.76
N ASP A 531 22.05 15.07 -7.45
CA ASP A 531 22.23 15.66 -6.11
C ASP A 531 21.41 16.96 -5.94
N ARG A 532 20.08 16.89 -6.12
CA ARG A 532 19.12 17.96 -5.76
C ARG A 532 17.77 17.41 -5.32
N ASP A 533 17.28 17.94 -4.21
CA ASP A 533 16.03 17.55 -3.55
C ASP A 533 14.77 17.96 -4.35
N ASP A 534 13.65 17.29 -4.10
CA ASP A 534 12.36 17.58 -4.74
C ASP A 534 11.76 18.87 -4.15
N PRO A 535 11.42 19.89 -4.97
CA PRO A 535 10.76 21.09 -4.47
C PRO A 535 9.40 20.84 -3.80
N PHE A 536 8.75 19.68 -3.96
CA PHE A 536 7.41 19.41 -3.40
C PHE A 536 7.38 18.67 -2.06
N GLU A 537 8.54 18.48 -1.40
CA GLU A 537 8.63 18.00 -0.02
C GLU A 537 7.91 18.98 0.93
N GLY A 538 6.73 18.59 1.47
CA GLY A 538 6.00 19.35 2.50
C GLY A 538 4.72 20.11 2.10
N ASP A 539 4.09 19.86 0.94
CA ASP A 539 2.86 20.58 0.53
C ASP A 539 1.53 20.06 1.15
N HIS A 540 1.58 18.92 1.85
CA HIS A 540 0.45 18.29 2.56
C HIS A 540 -0.78 17.91 1.70
N PHE A 541 -0.59 17.50 0.44
CA PHE A 541 -1.55 16.61 -0.24
C PHE A 541 -1.05 15.15 -0.28
N ASP A 542 -1.97 14.20 -0.05
CA ASP A 542 -1.66 12.76 -0.06
C ASP A 542 -1.22 12.24 -1.45
N GLU A 543 -0.46 11.14 -1.44
CA GLU A 543 0.22 10.61 -2.62
C GLU A 543 -0.69 10.29 -3.83
N ARG A 544 -0.18 10.60 -5.02
CA ARG A 544 -0.70 10.09 -6.28
C ARG A 544 -0.15 8.65 -6.47
N PRO A 545 -0.97 7.63 -6.84
CA PRO A 545 -0.54 6.22 -7.00
C PRO A 545 0.71 5.95 -7.89
N PRO A 546 1.19 4.71 -8.06
CA PRO A 546 2.28 4.39 -9.02
C PRO A 546 1.77 4.10 -10.47
N THR A 547 2.68 4.03 -11.46
CA THR A 547 2.38 3.62 -12.86
C THR A 547 3.53 2.93 -13.57
N ARG A 548 3.16 2.09 -14.53
CA ARG A 548 3.90 1.49 -15.66
C ARG A 548 4.67 0.18 -15.44
N LEU A 549 4.16 -0.82 -16.16
CA LEU A 549 4.95 -1.86 -16.82
C LEU A 549 5.93 -1.28 -17.85
N VAL A 550 7.13 -1.86 -17.88
CA VAL A 550 7.77 -2.54 -19.03
C VAL A 550 7.53 -2.02 -20.46
N HIS A 551 8.62 -1.59 -21.10
CA HIS A 551 9.12 -2.06 -22.43
C HIS A 551 10.55 -1.46 -22.59
N LEU A 552 11.54 -2.04 -23.28
CA LEU A 552 11.67 -3.15 -24.25
C LEU A 552 12.91 -4.00 -23.92
N LEU A 553 12.94 -5.28 -24.32
CA LEU A 553 14.12 -5.90 -24.95
C LEU A 553 13.79 -7.20 -25.71
N LEU A 554 13.36 -7.04 -26.96
CA LEU A 554 13.65 -7.94 -28.07
C LEU A 554 14.48 -7.08 -29.06
N THR A 555 15.51 -7.57 -29.74
CA THR A 555 15.63 -8.87 -30.41
C THR A 555 17.06 -9.44 -30.39
N SER A 556 17.19 -10.76 -30.56
CA SER A 556 18.35 -11.35 -31.24
C SER A 556 17.98 -12.70 -31.89
N PHE A 557 18.69 -13.01 -32.98
CA PHE A 557 18.67 -14.25 -33.79
C PHE A 557 17.43 -14.60 -34.64
N LEU A 558 17.73 -14.72 -35.94
CA LEU A 558 16.87 -15.19 -37.03
C LEU A 558 17.04 -16.69 -37.26
N SER A 559 15.99 -17.37 -37.76
CA SER A 559 16.18 -18.37 -38.82
C SER A 559 14.94 -18.70 -39.64
N ARG A 560 15.06 -18.42 -40.94
CA ARG A 560 14.58 -19.21 -42.10
C ARG A 560 13.08 -19.25 -42.45
N ASN A 561 12.84 -18.90 -43.72
CA ASN A 561 11.83 -19.41 -44.65
C ASN A 561 10.36 -19.01 -44.39
N THR A 562 9.53 -18.69 -45.40
CA THR A 562 9.72 -18.51 -46.87
C THR A 562 8.64 -17.52 -47.33
N ASP A 563 9.01 -16.40 -47.97
CA ASP A 563 9.03 -16.22 -49.44
C ASP A 563 7.66 -15.96 -50.09
N MET A 564 7.41 -14.69 -50.45
CA MET A 564 6.72 -14.29 -51.68
C MET A 564 7.02 -12.83 -52.06
N SER A 565 7.32 -12.61 -53.34
CA SER A 565 7.37 -11.31 -54.02
C SER A 565 5.96 -10.67 -54.16
N GLN A 566 5.70 -9.40 -54.52
CA GLN A 566 6.47 -8.26 -55.11
C GLN A 566 5.60 -6.97 -54.87
N THR A 567 5.92 -5.70 -55.17
CA THR A 567 6.94 -4.96 -55.95
C THR A 567 7.40 -3.68 -55.24
N PHE A 568 8.56 -3.13 -55.59
CA PHE A 568 9.07 -1.82 -55.13
C PHE A 568 8.65 -0.62 -55.98
N ARG A 569 8.71 0.60 -55.40
CA ARG A 569 9.22 1.81 -56.06
C ARG A 569 9.97 2.70 -55.05
N ASP A 570 11.28 2.88 -55.25
CA ASP A 570 12.13 3.81 -54.49
C ASP A 570 12.00 5.27 -54.97
N VAL A 571 12.23 6.22 -54.05
CA VAL A 571 13.00 7.45 -54.33
C VAL A 571 13.85 7.79 -53.09
N SER A 572 15.11 8.17 -53.31
CA SER A 572 16.14 8.43 -52.29
C SER A 572 15.89 9.69 -51.42
N PRO A 573 16.48 9.77 -50.21
CA PRO A 573 16.39 10.97 -49.35
C PRO A 573 17.30 12.12 -49.84
N PRO A 574 16.87 13.40 -49.72
CA PRO A 574 17.72 14.55 -50.00
C PRO A 574 18.59 14.96 -48.80
N GLU A 575 19.83 15.36 -49.09
CA GLU A 575 20.79 15.90 -48.12
C GLU A 575 20.50 17.37 -47.74
N ALA A 576 21.28 17.94 -46.81
CA ALA A 576 21.00 19.24 -46.20
C ALA A 576 22.14 20.28 -46.38
N ARG A 577 21.78 21.57 -46.19
CA ARG A 577 22.60 22.81 -46.22
C ARG A 577 22.84 23.40 -47.63
N PRO A 578 23.24 24.69 -47.78
CA PRO A 578 23.45 25.73 -46.76
C PRO A 578 22.58 27.00 -46.99
N SER A 579 22.89 28.09 -46.29
CA SER A 579 22.21 29.39 -46.35
C SER A 579 22.86 30.41 -47.28
N THR A 580 22.07 31.27 -47.94
CA THR A 580 22.49 32.65 -48.27
C THR A 580 21.30 33.62 -48.41
N ARG A 581 21.59 34.93 -48.43
CA ARG A 581 20.64 36.07 -48.49
C ARG A 581 20.43 36.60 -49.92
N LEU A 582 19.42 37.47 -50.05
CA LEU A 582 19.16 38.47 -51.12
C LEU A 582 18.66 37.92 -52.47
N GLY A 583 17.76 38.61 -53.20
CA GLY A 583 17.01 39.82 -52.86
C GLY A 583 16.46 40.58 -54.09
N PHE A 584 15.69 41.66 -53.85
CA PHE A 584 15.30 42.73 -54.81
C PHE A 584 14.31 42.35 -55.95
N PHE A 585 13.62 43.27 -56.66
CA PHE A 585 13.57 44.76 -56.64
C PHE A 585 12.17 45.31 -57.05
N ARG A 586 12.02 46.66 -57.10
CA ARG A 586 10.82 47.51 -57.35
C ARG A 586 9.90 47.71 -56.13
N ALA A 587 9.76 48.88 -55.50
CA ALA A 587 10.17 50.29 -55.77
C ALA A 587 9.51 50.96 -57.00
N ALA A 588 9.04 52.22 -56.96
CA ALA A 588 8.76 53.13 -55.83
C ALA A 588 7.98 54.39 -56.29
N THR A 589 7.40 55.16 -55.34
CA THR A 589 7.04 56.61 -55.44
C THR A 589 5.94 57.01 -56.46
N PRO A 590 5.41 58.26 -56.47
CA PRO A 590 5.78 59.48 -55.70
C PRO A 590 4.63 60.20 -54.95
N ILE A 591 4.96 61.40 -54.42
CA ILE A 591 4.09 62.51 -53.97
C ILE A 591 3.37 62.35 -52.61
N PHE A 592 4.00 62.89 -51.57
CA PHE A 592 3.49 64.09 -50.88
C PHE A 592 4.66 65.06 -50.62
N GLY A 593 4.37 66.35 -50.41
CA GLY A 593 5.35 67.44 -50.52
C GLY A 593 6.43 67.48 -49.43
N ARG A 594 7.68 67.19 -49.84
CA ARG A 594 8.99 67.45 -49.22
C ARG A 594 9.09 67.86 -47.72
N SER A 595 10.08 67.23 -47.09
CA SER A 595 10.99 67.73 -46.04
C SER A 595 10.46 67.96 -44.61
N SER A 596 11.22 67.68 -43.54
CA SER A 596 12.43 66.82 -43.43
C SER A 596 12.85 66.60 -41.97
N THR A 597 12.90 65.34 -41.52
CA THR A 597 13.76 64.85 -40.40
C THR A 597 13.57 65.52 -39.01
N PRO A 598 14.26 65.09 -37.93
CA PRO A 598 14.82 63.76 -37.60
C PRO A 598 14.33 63.21 -36.22
N SER A 599 14.75 61.97 -35.93
CA SER A 599 15.23 61.39 -34.64
C SER A 599 14.79 61.86 -33.23
N SER A 600 15.00 60.96 -32.27
CA SER A 600 15.38 61.27 -30.86
C SER A 600 16.61 62.20 -30.76
N PRO A 601 16.97 62.83 -29.61
CA PRO A 601 16.63 62.45 -28.23
C PRO A 601 16.35 63.64 -27.26
N ARG A 602 16.57 63.39 -25.94
CA ARG A 602 16.81 64.30 -24.78
C ARG A 602 17.60 65.61 -25.09
N PRO A 603 17.69 66.62 -24.18
CA PRO A 603 17.17 66.74 -22.79
C PRO A 603 16.47 68.10 -22.44
N ALA A 604 16.17 68.30 -21.14
CA ALA A 604 16.12 69.54 -20.31
C ALA A 604 16.00 70.95 -20.97
N SER A 605 15.28 71.93 -20.42
CA SER A 605 15.34 72.35 -19.00
C SER A 605 14.27 73.38 -18.55
N SER A 606 14.17 73.56 -17.22
CA SER A 606 13.89 74.81 -16.47
C SER A 606 12.60 75.66 -16.68
N MET A 607 11.82 75.73 -15.59
CA MET A 607 11.36 76.94 -14.87
C MET A 607 10.22 77.86 -15.37
N ILE A 608 9.47 78.37 -14.35
CA ILE A 608 8.80 79.68 -14.23
C ILE A 608 7.50 79.91 -15.05
N GLN A 609 6.43 80.58 -14.55
CA GLN A 609 5.92 80.91 -13.20
C GLN A 609 4.50 81.55 -13.33
N ARG A 610 3.79 81.80 -12.20
CA ARG A 610 2.60 82.70 -12.00
C ARG A 610 1.24 82.03 -12.29
N ARG A 611 0.26 82.04 -11.35
CA ARG A 611 -0.55 83.15 -10.75
C ARG A 611 -1.45 83.85 -11.80
N ALA A 612 -2.72 84.17 -11.55
CA ALA A 612 -3.71 83.87 -10.48
C ALA A 612 -5.12 84.31 -11.03
N ASP A 613 -6.27 84.37 -10.35
CA ASP A 613 -6.74 84.12 -8.96
C ASP A 613 -8.26 83.81 -9.01
N GLY A 614 -9.04 83.98 -7.92
CA GLY A 614 -10.47 84.33 -8.00
C GLY A 614 -11.45 83.42 -7.25
N LYS A 615 -11.91 83.86 -6.07
CA LYS A 615 -13.08 83.26 -5.37
C LYS A 615 -14.40 83.84 -5.88
N ARG A 616 -15.43 82.99 -6.03
CA ARG A 616 -16.80 83.23 -5.48
C ARG A 616 -17.65 81.96 -5.47
N ARG A 617 -18.55 81.85 -4.48
CA ARG A 617 -19.59 80.83 -4.38
C ARG A 617 -20.95 81.44 -4.74
N SER A 618 -21.87 80.63 -5.22
CA SER A 618 -23.32 80.86 -5.10
C SER A 618 -24.00 79.59 -4.59
N LEU A 619 -25.14 79.74 -3.91
CA LEU A 619 -26.06 78.64 -3.61
C LEU A 619 -26.91 78.30 -4.85
N LEU A 620 -27.71 77.22 -4.72
CA LEU A 620 -28.75 76.79 -5.65
C LEU A 620 -28.27 76.18 -7.00
N SER A 621 -27.58 75.04 -6.90
CA SER A 621 -27.61 73.98 -7.92
C SER A 621 -28.01 72.62 -7.31
N LEU A 622 -29.06 72.64 -6.48
CA LEU A 622 -29.86 71.44 -6.21
C LEU A 622 -30.48 70.93 -7.53
N LEU A 623 -30.78 69.63 -7.59
CA LEU A 623 -31.39 68.96 -8.75
C LEU A 623 -30.52 68.82 -10.02
N THR A 624 -29.36 68.15 -9.91
CA THR A 624 -29.04 67.08 -10.87
C THR A 624 -28.11 66.04 -10.28
N ARG A 625 -28.57 64.78 -10.21
CA ARG A 625 -27.86 63.65 -9.58
C ARG A 625 -26.78 63.08 -10.51
N LYS A 626 -25.84 63.91 -10.98
CA LYS A 626 -24.66 63.46 -11.74
C LYS A 626 -23.76 62.63 -10.82
N ARG A 627 -24.04 61.31 -10.80
CA ARG A 627 -23.23 60.27 -10.18
C ARG A 627 -21.78 60.50 -10.60
N LYS A 628 -20.89 60.81 -9.66
CA LYS A 628 -19.47 61.07 -9.92
C LYS A 628 -18.95 59.87 -10.72
N ARG A 629 -18.57 60.09 -11.99
CA ARG A 629 -17.93 59.04 -12.80
C ARG A 629 -16.69 58.65 -12.03
N LYS A 630 -16.64 57.41 -11.52
CA LYS A 630 -15.43 56.89 -10.89
C LYS A 630 -14.32 57.08 -11.92
N GLU A 631 -13.21 57.67 -11.51
CA GLU A 631 -12.01 57.65 -12.36
C GLU A 631 -11.74 56.17 -12.67
N PRO A 632 -11.34 55.83 -13.90
CA PRO A 632 -11.07 54.43 -14.24
C PRO A 632 -10.04 53.92 -13.24
N GLU A 633 -10.43 52.94 -12.43
CA GLU A 633 -9.50 52.30 -11.49
C GLU A 633 -8.32 51.81 -12.32
N GLU A 634 -7.11 52.15 -11.87
CA GLU A 634 -5.91 51.87 -12.65
C GLU A 634 -5.87 50.38 -12.95
N ILE A 635 -5.95 50.05 -14.24
CA ILE A 635 -5.78 48.67 -14.71
C ILE A 635 -4.48 48.17 -14.08
N PRO A 636 -4.49 47.08 -13.29
CA PRO A 636 -3.33 46.64 -12.55
C PRO A 636 -2.11 46.55 -13.48
N ARG A 637 -1.09 47.36 -13.18
CA ARG A 637 0.12 47.42 -14.01
C ARG A 637 1.01 46.20 -13.81
N ASP A 638 0.74 45.44 -12.74
CA ASP A 638 1.33 44.14 -12.43
C ASP A 638 0.45 43.00 -12.98
N PRO A 639 1.04 41.93 -13.52
CA PRO A 639 0.28 40.83 -14.10
C PRO A 639 -0.50 40.06 -13.03
N VAL A 640 -1.83 40.03 -13.16
CA VAL A 640 -2.72 39.25 -12.28
C VAL A 640 -2.37 37.77 -12.38
N ARG A 641 -2.11 37.14 -11.23
CA ARG A 641 -1.83 35.70 -11.09
C ARG A 641 -3.13 34.98 -10.74
N LEU A 642 -3.34 33.81 -11.34
CA LEU A 642 -4.48 32.93 -11.06
C LEU A 642 -3.99 31.63 -10.42
N ASN A 643 -4.59 31.23 -9.31
CA ASN A 643 -4.30 29.99 -8.59
C ASN A 643 -5.28 28.90 -9.05
N PHE A 644 -4.83 28.02 -9.93
CA PHE A 644 -5.63 26.92 -10.51
C PHE A 644 -5.17 25.57 -9.97
N LEU A 645 -6.11 24.77 -9.45
CA LEU A 645 -5.85 23.43 -8.91
C LEU A 645 -6.49 22.34 -9.78
N PHE A 646 -5.70 21.37 -10.25
CA PHE A 646 -6.18 20.21 -11.00
C PHE A 646 -6.01 18.93 -10.15
N VAL A 647 -7.11 18.23 -9.85
CA VAL A 647 -7.15 17.04 -8.98
C VAL A 647 -7.87 15.89 -9.70
N GLY A 648 -7.45 14.65 -9.51
CA GLY A 648 -8.08 13.48 -10.13
C GLY A 648 -7.32 12.19 -9.85
N SER A 649 -7.89 11.04 -10.22
CA SER A 649 -7.22 9.74 -10.08
C SER A 649 -5.94 9.67 -10.92
N LYS A 650 -5.02 8.78 -10.56
CA LYS A 650 -3.87 8.49 -11.44
C LYS A 650 -4.35 7.88 -12.75
N ALA A 651 -3.61 8.19 -13.82
CA ALA A 651 -3.90 7.85 -15.20
C ALA A 651 -5.16 8.51 -15.80
N SER A 652 -5.92 9.34 -15.06
CA SER A 652 -7.00 10.15 -15.65
C SER A 652 -6.49 11.10 -16.75
N GLY A 653 -5.30 11.70 -16.55
CA GLY A 653 -4.53 12.36 -17.61
C GLY A 653 -4.26 13.85 -17.43
N GLN A 654 -4.45 14.41 -16.23
CA GLN A 654 -4.23 15.83 -15.94
C GLN A 654 -2.79 16.26 -16.31
N THR A 655 -1.81 15.39 -16.09
CA THR A 655 -0.42 15.63 -16.47
C THR A 655 -0.26 15.86 -17.99
N SER A 656 -0.93 15.07 -18.83
CA SER A 656 -0.90 15.24 -20.29
C SER A 656 -1.64 16.50 -20.74
N LEU A 657 -2.71 16.87 -20.03
CA LEU A 657 -3.44 18.14 -20.24
C LEU A 657 -2.54 19.34 -19.93
N LEU A 658 -1.91 19.39 -18.76
CA LEU A 658 -1.02 20.50 -18.38
C LEU A 658 0.23 20.55 -19.27
N PHE A 659 0.79 19.40 -19.64
CA PHE A 659 1.89 19.30 -20.60
C PHE A 659 1.52 19.91 -21.96
N ARG A 660 0.36 19.55 -22.52
CA ARG A 660 -0.12 20.12 -23.78
C ARG A 660 -0.48 21.60 -23.66
N SER A 661 -1.00 22.04 -22.52
CA SER A 661 -1.26 23.45 -22.25
C SER A 661 0.04 24.30 -22.26
N ARG A 662 1.12 23.81 -21.63
CA ARG A 662 2.43 24.50 -21.62
C ARG A 662 3.14 24.45 -22.97
N TYR A 663 3.17 23.30 -23.64
CA TYR A 663 4.07 23.06 -24.78
C TYR A 663 3.37 22.94 -26.15
N GLY A 664 2.03 22.88 -26.20
CA GLY A 664 1.24 22.85 -27.44
C GLY A 664 1.04 21.47 -28.09
N TYR A 665 1.81 20.45 -27.70
CA TYR A 665 1.74 19.08 -28.24
C TYR A 665 1.48 18.02 -27.16
N PHE A 666 1.03 16.84 -27.57
CA PHE A 666 0.84 15.68 -26.68
C PHE A 666 2.17 14.93 -26.48
N PRO A 667 2.52 14.47 -25.26
CA PRO A 667 3.77 13.77 -25.02
C PRO A 667 3.79 12.37 -25.64
N ASP A 668 4.69 12.15 -26.61
CA ASP A 668 5.03 10.82 -27.12
C ASP A 668 5.59 9.90 -26.02
N SER A 669 5.62 8.59 -26.28
CA SER A 669 6.19 7.57 -25.38
C SER A 669 7.61 7.92 -24.91
N THR A 670 8.40 8.57 -25.78
CA THR A 670 9.77 9.04 -25.51
C THR A 670 9.81 10.30 -24.62
N ALA A 671 8.79 11.16 -24.62
CA ALA A 671 8.72 12.34 -23.76
C ALA A 671 8.61 11.95 -22.27
N PHE A 672 7.97 10.81 -21.98
CA PHE A 672 7.91 10.21 -20.64
C PHE A 672 9.25 9.64 -20.13
N SER A 673 10.32 9.63 -20.93
CA SER A 673 11.67 9.25 -20.47
C SER A 673 12.39 10.36 -19.69
N ARG A 674 11.79 11.55 -19.59
CA ARG A 674 12.25 12.63 -18.70
C ARG A 674 11.44 12.61 -17.40
N PRO A 675 12.07 12.74 -16.22
CA PRO A 675 11.37 12.64 -14.94
C PRO A 675 10.37 13.80 -14.80
N LEU A 676 9.08 13.48 -14.86
CA LEU A 676 8.03 14.47 -15.10
C LEU A 676 7.43 15.03 -13.80
N TYR A 677 8.33 15.47 -12.90
CA TYR A 677 8.04 16.38 -11.79
C TYR A 677 8.18 17.86 -12.23
N GLU A 678 7.61 18.20 -13.39
CA GLU A 678 7.11 19.57 -13.60
C GLU A 678 5.64 19.59 -13.16
N THR A 679 5.41 19.61 -11.84
CA THR A 679 4.17 20.21 -11.32
C THR A 679 4.19 21.66 -11.79
N TYR A 680 3.17 22.09 -12.54
CA TYR A 680 3.15 23.38 -13.25
C TYR A 680 2.89 24.59 -12.34
N VAL A 681 3.57 24.64 -11.18
CA VAL A 681 3.56 25.77 -10.25
C VAL A 681 4.43 26.88 -10.80
N ASN A 682 3.79 27.96 -11.25
CA ASN A 682 4.49 29.15 -11.71
C ASN A 682 5.00 29.92 -10.47
N GLU A 683 6.32 29.86 -10.23
CA GLU A 683 7.07 30.49 -9.12
C GLU A 683 6.85 29.94 -7.69
N ARG A 684 7.76 29.05 -7.26
CA ARG A 684 8.61 29.11 -6.03
C ARG A 684 8.05 29.48 -4.62
N ILE A 685 6.75 29.72 -4.42
CA ILE A 685 6.26 30.41 -3.21
C ILE A 685 5.66 29.47 -2.14
N TYR A 686 5.26 28.23 -2.49
CA TYR A 686 4.27 27.47 -1.69
C TYR A 686 4.76 26.20 -0.97
N HIS A 687 6.07 25.90 -0.96
CA HIS A 687 6.63 24.61 -0.51
C HIS A 687 6.59 24.33 1.02
N ASN A 688 5.72 24.98 1.79
CA ASN A 688 5.58 24.81 3.25
C ASN A 688 4.17 25.18 3.77
N GLN A 689 3.14 25.14 2.91
CA GLN A 689 1.77 25.48 3.29
C GLN A 689 0.80 24.40 2.79
N PRO A 690 0.00 23.76 3.66
CA PRO A 690 -1.12 22.95 3.24
C PRO A 690 -2.01 23.66 2.22
N LEU A 691 -2.35 22.97 1.14
CA LEU A 691 -3.12 23.51 0.01
C LEU A 691 -4.61 23.83 0.35
N THR A 692 -5.00 23.67 1.62
CA THR A 692 -6.18 24.27 2.27
C THR A 692 -6.03 25.77 2.62
N TYR A 693 -4.80 26.30 2.69
CA TYR A 693 -4.53 27.71 3.00
C TYR A 693 -4.29 28.58 1.75
N ILE A 694 -4.17 27.97 0.57
CA ILE A 694 -4.12 28.69 -0.70
C ILE A 694 -5.53 29.13 -1.09
N GLU A 695 -5.71 30.42 -1.40
CA GLU A 695 -6.92 30.90 -2.07
C GLU A 695 -6.87 30.49 -3.55
N TRP A 696 -7.76 29.59 -3.94
CA TRP A 696 -7.88 29.09 -5.31
C TRP A 696 -8.94 29.90 -6.08
N ASP A 697 -8.63 30.24 -7.33
CA ASP A 697 -9.59 30.89 -8.23
C ASP A 697 -10.48 29.86 -8.93
N ALA A 698 -9.90 28.71 -9.31
CA ALA A 698 -10.61 27.59 -9.90
C ALA A 698 -10.04 26.24 -9.46
N VAL A 699 -10.94 25.26 -9.32
CA VAL A 699 -10.62 23.86 -8.98
C VAL A 699 -11.22 22.95 -10.04
N PHE A 700 -10.39 22.13 -10.67
CA PHE A 700 -10.74 21.23 -11.76
C PHE A 700 -10.69 19.77 -11.26
N LEU A 701 -11.86 19.16 -11.15
CA LEU A 701 -12.04 17.76 -10.78
C LEU A 701 -11.97 16.89 -12.05
N CYS A 702 -10.79 16.39 -12.35
CA CYS A 702 -10.50 15.57 -13.51
C CYS A 702 -10.81 14.09 -13.28
N PHE A 703 -11.45 13.47 -14.27
CA PHE A 703 -11.71 12.02 -14.31
C PHE A 703 -11.43 11.47 -15.71
N ASP A 704 -11.29 10.16 -15.85
CA ASP A 704 -11.14 9.47 -17.13
C ASP A 704 -12.52 9.11 -17.70
N ILE A 705 -12.88 9.60 -18.88
CA ILE A 705 -14.17 9.27 -19.50
C ILE A 705 -14.32 7.76 -19.74
N SER A 706 -13.23 7.02 -19.89
CA SER A 706 -13.24 5.55 -20.05
C SER A 706 -13.38 4.76 -18.75
N ASP A 707 -13.11 5.36 -17.58
CA ASP A 707 -13.29 4.70 -16.27
C ASP A 707 -14.36 5.41 -15.43
N LYS A 708 -15.51 4.74 -15.29
CA LYS A 708 -16.63 5.21 -14.45
C LYS A 708 -16.21 5.43 -12.99
N ILE A 709 -15.32 4.59 -12.44
CA ILE A 709 -14.91 4.66 -11.04
C ILE A 709 -14.15 5.96 -10.76
N SER A 710 -13.31 6.44 -11.69
CA SER A 710 -12.57 7.70 -11.55
C SER A 710 -13.49 8.91 -11.29
N MET A 711 -14.64 9.01 -11.98
CA MET A 711 -15.60 10.10 -11.80
C MET A 711 -16.24 10.05 -10.41
N TYR A 712 -16.78 8.89 -10.01
CA TYR A 712 -17.38 8.72 -8.69
C TYR A 712 -16.36 8.97 -7.56
N THR A 713 -15.10 8.57 -7.77
CA THR A 713 -14.00 8.78 -6.82
C THR A 713 -13.70 10.27 -6.62
N ILE A 714 -13.53 11.06 -7.70
CA ILE A 714 -13.18 12.48 -7.57
C ILE A 714 -14.36 13.32 -7.03
N ILE A 715 -15.60 12.95 -7.33
CA ILE A 715 -16.81 13.52 -6.72
C ILE A 715 -16.85 13.26 -5.21
N GLN A 716 -16.60 12.01 -4.80
CA GLN A 716 -16.59 11.64 -3.38
C GLN A 716 -15.45 12.32 -2.62
N TRP A 717 -14.27 12.46 -3.24
CA TRP A 717 -13.16 13.23 -2.70
C TRP A 717 -13.55 14.70 -2.48
N TRP A 718 -14.16 15.35 -3.47
CA TRP A 718 -14.59 16.75 -3.36
C TRP A 718 -15.62 16.96 -2.24
N HIS A 719 -16.64 16.08 -2.15
CA HIS A 719 -17.60 16.12 -1.05
C HIS A 719 -16.91 15.97 0.32
N HIS A 720 -15.93 15.08 0.44
CA HIS A 720 -15.17 14.94 1.68
C HIS A 720 -14.34 16.19 2.00
N ALA A 721 -13.52 16.66 1.06
CA ALA A 721 -12.68 17.84 1.22
C ALA A 721 -13.50 19.09 1.63
N SER A 722 -14.57 19.38 0.88
CA SER A 722 -15.47 20.50 1.18
C SER A 722 -16.14 20.37 2.55
N SER A 723 -16.56 19.15 2.95
CA SER A 723 -17.11 18.92 4.30
C SER A 723 -16.10 19.23 5.41
N GLN A 724 -14.84 18.79 5.26
CA GLN A 724 -13.76 19.05 6.22
C GLN A 724 -13.31 20.51 6.25
N GLY A 725 -13.63 21.30 5.22
CA GLY A 725 -13.36 22.73 5.18
C GLY A 725 -12.32 23.18 4.18
N PHE A 726 -11.99 22.33 3.21
CA PHE A 726 -11.40 22.79 1.96
C PHE A 726 -12.23 23.98 1.42
N THR A 727 -11.55 25.08 1.08
CA THR A 727 -12.11 26.39 0.70
C THR A 727 -12.91 27.18 1.76
N LYS A 728 -13.01 26.76 3.03
CA LYS A 728 -13.64 27.60 4.10
C LYS A 728 -12.74 28.75 4.58
N SER A 729 -11.46 28.67 4.27
CA SER A 729 -10.40 29.65 4.52
C SER A 729 -10.39 30.82 3.52
N ALA A 730 -10.98 30.65 2.33
CA ALA A 730 -10.87 31.59 1.23
C ALA A 730 -11.92 32.71 1.31
N SER A 731 -11.50 33.92 0.94
CA SER A 731 -12.32 35.14 0.88
C SER A 731 -13.50 35.03 -0.10
N PHE A 732 -13.42 34.10 -1.05
CA PHE A 732 -14.49 33.72 -1.97
C PHE A 732 -14.37 32.23 -2.33
N ALA A 733 -15.49 31.55 -2.57
CA ALA A 733 -15.49 30.15 -2.99
C ALA A 733 -14.99 30.02 -4.45
N PRO A 734 -14.06 29.10 -4.80
CA PRO A 734 -13.51 28.95 -6.16
C PRO A 734 -14.56 28.63 -7.23
N LEU A 735 -14.20 28.82 -8.51
CA LEU A 735 -14.92 28.24 -9.63
C LEU A 735 -14.64 26.74 -9.71
N LEU A 736 -15.64 25.91 -9.38
CA LEU A 736 -15.52 24.46 -9.46
C LEU A 736 -15.86 23.96 -10.87
N TYR A 737 -14.97 23.19 -11.49
CA TYR A 737 -15.19 22.53 -12.77
C TYR A 737 -15.11 21.01 -12.60
N LEU A 738 -16.00 20.28 -13.25
CA LEU A 738 -15.86 18.83 -13.45
C LEU A 738 -15.31 18.61 -14.87
N VAL A 739 -14.25 17.82 -15.02
CA VAL A 739 -13.52 17.70 -16.30
C VAL A 739 -13.37 16.23 -16.72
N GLY A 740 -14.06 15.85 -17.78
CA GLY A 740 -13.88 14.56 -18.43
C GLY A 740 -12.65 14.56 -19.34
N LEU A 741 -11.66 13.74 -19.02
CA LEU A 741 -10.43 13.57 -19.79
C LEU A 741 -10.50 12.36 -20.72
N LYS A 742 -9.63 12.34 -21.74
CA LYS A 742 -9.54 11.28 -22.76
C LYS A 742 -10.83 11.08 -23.56
N LYS A 743 -11.51 12.18 -23.90
CA LYS A 743 -12.75 12.16 -24.70
C LYS A 743 -12.63 11.27 -25.95
N ASP A 744 -11.46 11.31 -26.59
CA ASP A 744 -11.10 10.49 -27.75
C ASP A 744 -11.28 8.98 -27.57
N LEU A 745 -11.13 8.43 -26.35
CA LEU A 745 -11.36 7.00 -26.10
C LEU A 745 -12.85 6.64 -26.14
N ARG A 746 -13.75 7.56 -25.75
CA ARG A 746 -15.20 7.35 -25.91
C ARG A 746 -15.64 7.49 -27.35
N ASP A 747 -15.04 8.42 -28.07
CA ASP A 747 -15.30 8.62 -29.50
C ASP A 747 -14.80 7.39 -30.31
N GLN A 748 -13.74 6.70 -29.85
CA GLN A 748 -13.30 5.38 -30.35
C GLN A 748 -14.24 4.23 -29.95
N CYS A 749 -14.85 4.25 -28.76
CA CYS A 749 -15.74 3.18 -28.27
C CYS A 749 -17.07 3.03 -29.06
N PHE A 750 -17.27 3.81 -30.13
CA PHE A 750 -18.36 3.66 -31.11
C PHE A 750 -17.97 2.89 -32.37
N LEU A 751 -16.69 2.54 -32.58
CA LEU A 751 -16.19 2.03 -33.86
C LEU A 751 -15.90 0.53 -33.91
N GLU A 752 -15.49 -0.11 -32.80
CA GLU A 752 -15.13 -1.55 -32.78
C GLU A 752 -15.58 -2.29 -31.49
N ASP A 753 -16.20 -3.45 -31.70
CA ASP A 753 -16.39 -4.66 -30.87
C ASP A 753 -16.77 -4.61 -29.37
N HIS A 754 -16.97 -3.46 -28.73
CA HIS A 754 -17.35 -3.39 -27.30
C HIS A 754 -18.84 -3.68 -26.97
N GLN A 755 -19.48 -4.63 -27.67
CA GLN A 755 -20.76 -5.20 -27.24
C GLN A 755 -20.57 -6.26 -26.17
N THR A 756 -20.81 -5.91 -24.90
CA THR A 756 -20.80 -6.89 -23.79
C THR A 756 -22.05 -7.77 -23.84
N GLY A 757 -21.86 -9.04 -24.22
CA GLY A 757 -22.92 -10.03 -24.32
C GLY A 757 -23.53 -10.42 -22.97
N SER A 758 -24.57 -9.71 -22.53
CA SER A 758 -25.41 -10.14 -21.40
C SER A 758 -26.29 -11.32 -21.80
N ALA A 759 -26.23 -12.41 -21.04
CA ALA A 759 -27.14 -13.56 -21.19
C ALA A 759 -28.61 -13.27 -20.76
N PHE A 760 -28.91 -12.04 -20.32
CA PHE A 760 -30.26 -11.58 -19.98
C PHE A 760 -30.54 -10.17 -20.54
N SER A 761 -31.34 -10.09 -21.60
CA SER A 761 -32.29 -8.99 -21.86
C SER A 761 -33.22 -9.33 -23.03
N SER A 762 -34.49 -9.59 -22.75
CA SER A 762 -35.54 -9.78 -23.77
C SER A 762 -36.63 -8.71 -23.66
N SER A 763 -36.24 -7.43 -23.58
CA SER A 763 -37.15 -6.28 -23.66
C SER A 763 -36.38 -4.98 -23.96
N GLY A 764 -36.55 -4.45 -25.18
CA GLY A 764 -35.82 -3.27 -25.68
C GLY A 764 -36.34 -1.92 -25.17
N LEU A 765 -36.17 -1.64 -23.87
CA LEU A 765 -36.65 -0.40 -23.22
C LEU A 765 -35.65 0.27 -22.25
N LEU A 766 -34.39 -0.18 -22.24
CA LEU A 766 -33.31 0.46 -21.46
C LEU A 766 -32.18 0.90 -22.38
N ALA A 767 -31.62 2.08 -22.13
CA ALA A 767 -30.49 2.61 -22.88
C ALA A 767 -29.23 1.75 -22.64
N TYR A 768 -28.41 1.57 -23.69
CA TYR A 768 -27.23 0.72 -23.67
C TYR A 768 -26.28 1.06 -22.51
N PRO A 769 -25.74 0.05 -21.78
CA PRO A 769 -24.68 0.27 -20.80
C PRO A 769 -23.37 0.57 -21.54
N THR A 770 -23.13 1.86 -21.85
CA THR A 770 -21.90 2.30 -22.50
C THR A 770 -20.67 1.95 -21.66
N CYS A 771 -19.61 1.48 -22.31
CA CYS A 771 -18.25 1.36 -21.78
C CYS A 771 -17.86 2.60 -20.95
N CYS A 772 -17.89 3.75 -21.60
CA CYS A 772 -17.49 5.04 -21.05
C CYS A 772 -18.65 5.78 -20.35
N ILE A 773 -18.29 6.83 -19.62
CA ILE A 773 -19.21 7.83 -19.05
C ILE A 773 -19.84 8.66 -20.18
N CYS A 774 -21.17 8.78 -20.21
CA CYS A 774 -21.85 9.64 -21.17
C CYS A 774 -21.93 11.09 -20.68
N SER A 775 -21.95 12.04 -21.63
CA SER A 775 -21.85 13.47 -21.31
C SER A 775 -23.00 13.98 -20.41
N SER A 776 -24.20 13.38 -20.52
CA SER A 776 -25.36 13.67 -19.68
C SER A 776 -25.22 13.13 -18.24
N GLU A 777 -24.64 11.95 -18.03
CA GLU A 777 -24.33 11.41 -16.69
C GLU A 777 -23.37 12.35 -15.96
N ALA A 778 -22.27 12.73 -16.59
CA ALA A 778 -21.28 13.62 -16.01
C ALA A 778 -21.81 15.06 -15.80
N THR A 779 -22.62 15.58 -16.72
CA THR A 779 -23.29 16.89 -16.54
C THR A 779 -24.22 16.88 -15.32
N TRP A 780 -25.00 15.80 -15.13
CA TRP A 780 -25.87 15.66 -13.96
C TRP A 780 -25.07 15.60 -12.65
N GLN A 781 -23.96 14.86 -12.62
CA GLN A 781 -23.07 14.85 -11.45
C GLN A 781 -22.43 16.23 -11.20
N ALA A 782 -22.03 16.96 -12.24
CA ALA A 782 -21.48 18.31 -12.12
C ALA A 782 -22.48 19.27 -11.47
N THR A 783 -23.75 19.24 -11.90
CA THR A 783 -24.84 20.00 -11.25
C THR A 783 -25.01 19.58 -9.78
N ARG A 784 -24.95 18.28 -9.48
CA ARG A 784 -25.12 17.74 -8.12
C ARG A 784 -24.03 18.17 -7.14
N ILE A 785 -22.79 18.35 -7.60
CA ILE A 785 -21.68 18.83 -6.74
C ILE A 785 -21.57 20.36 -6.66
N GLY A 786 -22.45 21.10 -7.36
CA GLY A 786 -22.38 22.56 -7.45
C GLY A 786 -21.25 23.08 -8.35
N ALA A 787 -20.81 22.30 -9.34
CA ALA A 787 -19.82 22.76 -10.32
C ALA A 787 -20.42 23.83 -11.24
N HIS A 788 -19.62 24.86 -11.53
CA HIS A 788 -19.94 25.94 -12.45
C HIS A 788 -20.14 25.43 -13.89
N LYS A 789 -19.32 24.47 -14.34
CA LYS A 789 -19.45 23.84 -15.66
C LYS A 789 -18.85 22.42 -15.68
N TYR A 790 -19.43 21.54 -16.49
CA TYR A 790 -18.81 20.30 -16.95
C TYR A 790 -18.12 20.53 -18.30
N ILE A 791 -16.88 20.07 -18.45
CA ILE A 791 -16.09 20.23 -19.69
C ILE A 791 -15.47 18.88 -20.07
N GLU A 792 -15.41 18.58 -21.36
CA GLU A 792 -14.74 17.38 -21.89
C GLU A 792 -13.55 17.79 -22.74
N CYS A 793 -12.43 17.06 -22.64
CA CYS A 793 -11.27 17.32 -23.48
C CYS A 793 -10.46 16.06 -23.76
N SER A 794 -9.64 16.15 -24.80
CA SER A 794 -8.58 15.20 -25.10
C SER A 794 -7.25 15.92 -25.18
N ALA A 795 -6.29 15.50 -24.37
CA ALA A 795 -4.91 15.94 -24.54
C ALA A 795 -4.27 15.35 -25.82
N ALA A 796 -4.75 14.20 -26.32
CA ALA A 796 -4.20 13.54 -27.52
C ALA A 796 -4.60 14.28 -28.80
N THR A 797 -5.89 14.58 -29.01
CA THR A 797 -6.33 15.36 -30.17
C THR A 797 -6.12 16.87 -29.98
N GLY A 798 -6.29 17.36 -28.75
CA GLY A 798 -6.30 18.79 -28.40
C GLY A 798 -7.72 19.38 -28.32
N GLU A 799 -8.76 18.58 -28.56
CA GLU A 799 -10.15 19.02 -28.43
C GLU A 799 -10.50 19.38 -26.97
N GLY A 800 -11.35 20.39 -26.77
CA GLY A 800 -11.81 20.85 -25.45
C GLY A 800 -10.76 21.58 -24.60
N MET A 801 -9.46 21.43 -24.91
CA MET A 801 -8.34 22.03 -24.18
C MET A 801 -8.49 23.55 -23.96
N LYS A 802 -9.02 24.26 -24.97
CA LYS A 802 -9.27 25.70 -24.88
C LYS A 802 -10.32 26.04 -23.79
N GLU A 803 -11.40 25.28 -23.73
CA GLU A 803 -12.47 25.55 -22.76
C GLU A 803 -12.01 25.28 -21.32
N VAL A 804 -11.11 24.30 -21.13
CA VAL A 804 -10.54 23.98 -19.81
C VAL A 804 -9.52 25.03 -19.34
N ILE A 805 -8.79 25.71 -20.25
CA ILE A 805 -7.68 26.62 -19.90
C ILE A 805 -8.00 28.10 -20.18
N ASP A 806 -8.26 28.48 -21.43
CA ASP A 806 -8.40 29.90 -21.83
C ASP A 806 -9.69 30.50 -21.29
N ASP A 807 -10.80 29.77 -21.41
CA ASP A 807 -12.12 30.30 -21.10
C ASP A 807 -12.42 30.23 -19.58
N SER A 808 -11.85 29.24 -18.86
CA SER A 808 -11.82 29.22 -17.39
C SER A 808 -10.91 30.31 -16.81
N GLY A 809 -9.73 30.55 -17.41
CA GLY A 809 -8.84 31.67 -17.08
C GLY A 809 -9.52 33.02 -17.23
N ARG A 810 -10.28 33.20 -18.33
CA ARG A 810 -11.10 34.40 -18.58
C ARG A 810 -12.17 34.60 -17.51
N GLU A 811 -12.85 33.54 -17.09
CA GLU A 811 -13.95 33.64 -16.12
C GLU A 811 -13.46 33.85 -14.67
N ALA A 812 -12.35 33.22 -14.29
CA ALA A 812 -11.64 33.52 -13.04
C ALA A 812 -11.20 35.00 -12.99
N MET A 813 -10.55 35.49 -14.05
CA MET A 813 -10.12 36.89 -14.17
C MET A 813 -11.31 37.87 -14.12
N ARG A 814 -12.42 37.57 -14.79
CA ARG A 814 -13.68 38.34 -14.72
C ARG A 814 -14.20 38.48 -13.29
N ARG A 815 -14.11 37.39 -12.52
CA ARG A 815 -14.58 37.34 -11.14
C ARG A 815 -13.71 38.16 -10.19
N LEU A 816 -12.38 38.07 -10.32
CA LEU A 816 -11.43 38.90 -9.57
C LEU A 816 -11.58 40.39 -9.88
N VAL A 817 -11.75 40.76 -11.15
CA VAL A 817 -11.86 42.17 -11.61
C VAL A 817 -13.31 42.70 -11.47
N GLY A 818 -14.16 42.04 -10.68
CA GLY A 818 -15.47 42.58 -10.29
C GLY A 818 -16.48 42.74 -11.43
N GLY A 819 -16.40 41.92 -12.47
CA GLY A 819 -17.39 41.87 -13.56
C GLY A 819 -17.27 42.97 -14.62
N GLN A 820 -16.15 43.71 -14.69
CA GLN A 820 -15.87 44.67 -15.77
C GLN A 820 -14.66 44.28 -16.63
N VAL A 821 -14.71 43.07 -17.22
CA VAL A 821 -13.95 42.76 -18.44
C VAL A 821 -14.89 42.96 -19.63
N PRO A 822 -14.65 43.95 -20.51
CA PRO A 822 -15.54 44.20 -21.65
C PRO A 822 -15.66 42.98 -22.58
N GLU A 823 -16.90 42.59 -22.87
CA GLU A 823 -17.20 41.80 -24.07
C GLU A 823 -17.22 42.73 -25.28
N ASP A 824 -16.03 43.12 -25.76
CA ASP A 824 -15.72 43.26 -27.19
C ASP A 824 -14.31 43.82 -27.41
N GLU A 825 -13.36 42.94 -27.76
CA GLU A 825 -12.30 43.30 -28.72
C GLU A 825 -11.95 42.07 -29.58
N VAL A 826 -12.96 41.55 -30.29
CA VAL A 826 -12.78 40.60 -31.38
C VAL A 826 -12.44 41.39 -32.65
N ILE A 827 -11.53 40.87 -33.49
CA ILE A 827 -11.42 40.97 -34.99
C ILE A 827 -9.94 41.00 -35.41
N PRO A 828 -9.52 40.39 -36.54
CA PRO A 828 -10.34 39.75 -37.59
C PRO A 828 -10.14 38.23 -37.74
N LYS A 829 -11.26 37.49 -37.87
CA LYS A 829 -11.26 36.24 -38.64
C LYS A 829 -11.01 36.56 -40.13
N LYS A 830 -9.84 36.26 -40.68
CA LYS A 830 -9.67 36.24 -42.15
C LYS A 830 -10.22 34.93 -42.72
N LYS A 831 -11.37 35.02 -43.39
CA LYS A 831 -12.00 33.90 -44.11
C LYS A 831 -11.16 33.47 -45.33
N ARG A 832 -10.82 32.18 -45.38
CA ARG A 832 -10.75 31.31 -46.56
C ARG A 832 -11.42 29.99 -46.11
N ARG A 833 -12.50 29.44 -46.69
CA ARG A 833 -13.12 29.54 -48.03
C ARG A 833 -12.13 29.15 -49.14
N PHE A 834 -12.38 28.12 -49.95
CA PHE A 834 -13.56 27.22 -50.05
C PHE A 834 -13.17 25.88 -50.68
N PHE A 835 -14.14 24.95 -50.67
CA PHE A 835 -14.06 23.52 -51.04
C PHE A 835 -13.36 22.65 -49.98
#